data_AF-A0A433WKR6-F1
#
_entry.id   AF-A0A433WKR6-F1
#
_cell.length_a   1.000
_cell.length_b   1.000
_cell.length_c   1.000
_cell.angle_alpha   90.00
_cell.angle_beta   90.00
_cell.angle_gamma   90.00
#
_symmetry.space_group_name_H-M   'P 1'
#
loop_
_entity.id
_entity.type
_entity.pdbx_description
1 polymer ?
#
loop_
_entity_poly.entity_id
_entity_poly.type
_entity_poly.pdbx_seq_one_letter_code
_entity_poly.pdbx_strand_id
1 'polypeptide(L)'
;MKYCLSVLLFIIYIPIRAQQLTPAAIEKAAASLEAQQVLTAAGKAELLRFARQEPLKIYEGIPEAALQQITQNVFIADADMIAQVPGRSRIPKALLDSLSTLDKYPWAGHGSEFAEEYYLYDQFPSRYALVNFIVSMAQYYAGEHTQDLSYDNNRSLLVKRLGTLFGPAMLPVFQDSTLSFDVSPDDDTPAAQRARVQAFRPYLQWLYVFRQAGLVHVEDSLPERYYSDGSHIISGVTHLRFLQELTGRISFLDKYPYIKQQQLKVLDTLQLTGVINESARTRIISGMKPYALLGAEDIFPYCATAVPIYMATDIRPYDYIPRNDYGRIPDTSLKGFTERIVGRVSRKVLPLQLTDLQVHQQRPAANGLYAYQEQLALSRSAKITSLTMRLNNRLYKETIDEKEFESWIRPENFQFLNHYMEDTGDDRRFFLVSGNAMLRYGTEPDTVYLALLNSVQADALVSRYLFPRLAGCYNGSPGDYDYAVYPMEYFSMEERLSRREIDTILARCRTYNIIPGDTVYLPAVVREQNPRNVNDVLAFAGGYFSSRFHFNDLIAQTQKALQRVHPAGKTAFRVITEDDMNDTGIWEYTFNGKPYRITATGEEELFRNDLLVSSINAALNANGTGYTLIPLPDRQDALSTATYGEGVYILAPREAEQMIRFLALNRR
;
A
#
# COMPACT_ATOMS: atom_id res chain seq x y z
N MET A 1 -3.91 19.70 -56.08
CA MET A 1 -4.57 19.43 -54.79
C MET A 1 -3.61 19.67 -53.62
N LYS A 2 -3.34 20.93 -53.26
CA LYS A 2 -2.45 21.30 -52.13
C LYS A 2 -3.20 21.96 -50.95
N TYR A 3 -4.53 21.87 -50.92
CA TYR A 3 -5.38 22.54 -49.91
C TYR A 3 -6.24 21.59 -49.06
N CYS A 4 -5.95 20.28 -49.03
CA CYS A 4 -6.68 19.34 -48.17
C CYS A 4 -5.88 18.85 -46.94
N LEU A 5 -4.58 19.14 -46.83
CA LEU A 5 -3.77 18.68 -45.70
C LEU A 5 -3.80 19.64 -44.49
N SER A 6 -4.27 20.88 -44.67
CA SER A 6 -4.30 21.89 -43.60
C SER A 6 -5.66 22.00 -42.89
N VAL A 7 -6.71 21.36 -43.43
CA VAL A 7 -8.07 21.37 -42.85
C VAL A 7 -8.37 20.07 -42.07
N LEU A 8 -7.62 18.98 -42.32
CA LEU A 8 -7.70 17.74 -41.55
C LEU A 8 -6.90 17.76 -40.23
N LEU A 9 -6.13 18.82 -39.97
CA LEU A 9 -5.50 19.11 -38.68
C LEU A 9 -6.38 19.99 -37.75
N PHE A 10 -7.58 20.38 -38.19
CA PHE A 10 -8.39 21.39 -37.49
C PHE A 10 -9.72 20.89 -36.88
N ILE A 11 -10.00 19.58 -36.88
CA ILE A 11 -11.32 19.06 -36.40
C ILE A 11 -11.25 18.04 -35.24
N ILE A 12 -10.07 17.63 -34.75
CA ILE A 12 -9.95 16.86 -33.47
C ILE A 12 -8.82 17.39 -32.58
N TYR A 13 -8.61 18.70 -32.61
CA TYR A 13 -7.90 19.42 -31.56
C TYR A 13 -8.88 20.47 -31.05
N ILE A 14 -9.80 20.08 -30.17
CA ILE A 14 -10.26 21.05 -29.18
C ILE A 14 -8.97 21.36 -28.41
N PRO A 15 -8.41 22.58 -28.50
CA PRO A 15 -7.35 22.92 -27.58
C PRO A 15 -8.06 22.98 -26.23
N ILE A 16 -7.98 21.89 -25.47
CA ILE A 16 -8.26 21.89 -24.04
C ILE A 16 -7.09 22.65 -23.39
N ARG A 17 -6.91 23.91 -23.79
CA ARG A 17 -6.15 24.86 -23.01
C ARG A 17 -7.06 25.16 -21.84
N ALA A 18 -6.52 25.00 -20.64
CA ALA A 18 -7.06 25.70 -19.50
C ALA A 18 -7.36 27.14 -19.88
N GLN A 19 -8.59 27.56 -19.64
CA GLN A 19 -9.03 28.88 -20.04
C GLN A 19 -9.33 29.66 -18.78
N GLN A 20 -8.46 30.63 -18.51
CA GLN A 20 -8.77 31.75 -17.63
C GLN A 20 -10.18 32.24 -17.96
N LEU A 21 -11.01 32.43 -16.93
CA LEU A 21 -12.37 32.91 -17.15
C LEU A 21 -12.31 34.30 -17.77
N THR A 22 -13.06 34.49 -18.85
CA THR A 22 -13.18 35.82 -19.46
C THR A 22 -13.93 36.76 -18.51
N PRO A 23 -13.67 38.09 -18.56
CA PRO A 23 -14.43 39.06 -17.76
C PRO A 23 -15.95 38.88 -17.89
N ALA A 24 -16.45 38.62 -19.10
CA ALA A 24 -17.87 38.37 -19.34
C ALA A 24 -18.39 37.10 -18.64
N ALA A 25 -17.60 36.03 -18.61
CA ALA A 25 -17.95 34.80 -17.90
C ALA A 25 -18.01 35.02 -16.38
N ILE A 26 -17.07 35.79 -15.82
CA ILE A 26 -17.02 36.14 -14.40
C ILE A 26 -18.24 36.99 -14.01
N GLU A 27 -18.57 38.03 -14.79
CA GLU A 27 -19.75 38.87 -14.58
C GLU A 27 -21.04 38.06 -14.64
N LYS A 28 -21.16 37.17 -15.63
CA LYS A 28 -22.30 36.26 -15.76
C LYS A 28 -22.43 35.35 -14.54
N ALA A 29 -21.32 34.75 -14.08
CA ALA A 29 -21.31 33.90 -12.89
C ALA A 29 -21.75 34.67 -11.65
N ALA A 30 -21.18 35.85 -11.43
CA ALA A 30 -21.48 36.70 -10.27
C ALA A 30 -22.94 37.19 -10.27
N ALA A 31 -23.47 37.59 -11.44
CA ALA A 31 -24.87 37.96 -11.61
C ALA A 31 -25.82 36.78 -11.41
N SER A 32 -25.44 35.58 -11.86
CA SER A 32 -26.22 34.37 -11.63
C SER A 32 -26.29 34.00 -10.15
N LEU A 33 -25.17 34.07 -9.43
CA LEU A 33 -25.12 33.81 -8.00
C LEU A 33 -25.93 34.83 -7.19
N GLU A 34 -25.96 36.08 -7.61
CA GLU A 34 -26.83 37.13 -7.04
C GLU A 34 -28.31 36.82 -7.31
N ALA A 35 -28.68 36.51 -8.55
CA ALA A 35 -30.06 36.18 -8.93
C ALA A 35 -30.59 34.93 -8.20
N GLN A 36 -29.71 33.96 -7.95
CA GLN A 36 -29.99 32.76 -7.17
C GLN A 36 -29.92 32.97 -5.65
N GLN A 37 -29.71 34.21 -5.19
CA GLN A 37 -29.64 34.59 -3.78
C GLN A 37 -28.54 33.89 -2.97
N VAL A 38 -27.48 33.43 -3.64
CA VAL A 38 -26.26 32.91 -3.00
C VAL A 38 -25.43 34.09 -2.48
N LEU A 39 -25.27 35.11 -3.32
CA LEU A 39 -24.59 36.36 -2.99
C LEU A 39 -25.58 37.51 -2.94
N THR A 40 -25.30 38.50 -2.09
CA THR A 40 -25.94 39.82 -2.17
C THR A 40 -25.26 40.67 -3.25
N ALA A 41 -25.78 41.88 -3.52
CA ALA A 41 -25.09 42.85 -4.36
C ALA A 41 -23.67 43.19 -3.85
N ALA A 42 -23.48 43.21 -2.53
CA ALA A 42 -22.16 43.40 -1.91
C ALA A 42 -21.26 42.17 -2.13
N GLY A 43 -21.80 40.96 -1.96
CA GLY A 43 -21.07 39.72 -2.24
C GLY A 43 -20.63 39.60 -3.70
N LYS A 44 -21.50 39.95 -4.65
CA LYS A 44 -21.16 40.04 -6.07
C LYS A 44 -20.01 41.02 -6.30
N ALA A 45 -20.08 42.22 -5.73
CA ALA A 45 -19.03 43.22 -5.90
C ALA A 45 -17.67 42.73 -5.37
N GLU A 46 -17.64 42.04 -4.23
CA GLU A 46 -16.41 41.46 -3.68
C GLU A 46 -15.85 40.32 -4.53
N LEU A 47 -16.71 39.44 -5.06
CA LEU A 47 -16.29 38.39 -5.99
C LEU A 47 -15.64 38.97 -7.25
N LEU A 48 -16.22 40.04 -7.80
CA LEU A 48 -15.65 40.74 -8.95
C LEU A 48 -14.31 41.40 -8.63
N ARG A 49 -14.17 41.99 -7.44
CA ARG A 49 -12.88 42.55 -6.96
C ARG A 49 -11.81 41.49 -6.85
N PHE A 50 -12.14 40.37 -6.22
CA PHE A 50 -11.25 39.22 -6.11
C PHE A 50 -10.77 38.75 -7.49
N ALA A 51 -11.71 38.55 -8.43
CA ALA A 51 -11.40 38.08 -9.77
C ALA A 51 -10.51 39.06 -10.56
N ARG A 52 -10.64 40.37 -10.30
CA ARG A 52 -9.83 41.44 -10.89
C ARG A 52 -8.53 41.71 -10.13
N GLN A 53 -8.28 41.00 -9.03
CA GLN A 53 -7.14 41.23 -8.15
C GLN A 53 -7.12 42.64 -7.52
N GLU A 54 -8.32 43.20 -7.31
CA GLU A 54 -8.48 44.45 -6.57
C GLU A 54 -8.52 44.18 -5.05
N PRO A 55 -8.09 45.14 -4.22
CA PRO A 55 -8.28 45.04 -2.77
C PRO A 55 -9.76 44.83 -2.41
N LEU A 56 -10.03 43.85 -1.56
CA LEU A 56 -11.38 43.56 -1.06
C LEU A 56 -11.81 44.61 -0.04
N LYS A 57 -13.04 45.12 -0.16
CA LYS A 57 -13.53 46.18 0.73
C LYS A 57 -13.88 45.66 2.12
N ILE A 58 -14.18 44.37 2.26
CA ILE A 58 -14.42 43.75 3.57
C ILE A 58 -13.28 43.97 4.58
N TYR A 59 -12.04 44.17 4.12
CA TYR A 59 -10.88 44.42 4.98
C TYR A 59 -10.63 45.90 5.27
N GLU A 60 -11.37 46.82 4.66
CA GLU A 60 -11.11 48.26 4.77
C GLU A 60 -11.21 48.74 6.23
N GLY A 61 -10.15 49.35 6.74
CA GLY A 61 -10.08 49.83 8.12
C GLY A 61 -9.68 48.77 9.16
N ILE A 62 -9.39 47.53 8.76
CA ILE A 62 -8.79 46.52 9.64
C ILE A 62 -7.27 46.56 9.45
N PRO A 63 -6.45 46.77 10.50
CA PRO A 63 -5.00 46.78 10.37
C PRO A 63 -4.45 45.45 9.84
N GLU A 64 -3.47 45.49 8.94
CA GLU A 64 -2.89 44.26 8.35
C GLU A 64 -2.32 43.31 9.41
N ALA A 65 -1.72 43.84 10.48
CA ALA A 65 -1.25 43.02 11.61
C ALA A 65 -2.38 42.26 12.33
N ALA A 66 -3.58 42.83 12.40
CA ALA A 66 -4.75 42.15 12.95
C ALA A 66 -5.31 41.12 11.96
N LEU A 67 -5.32 41.43 10.66
CA LEU A 67 -5.72 40.46 9.63
C LEU A 67 -4.82 39.23 9.61
N GLN A 68 -3.51 39.38 9.83
CA GLN A 68 -2.58 38.26 9.91
C GLN A 68 -2.84 37.31 11.09
N GLN A 69 -3.57 37.77 12.12
CA GLN A 69 -4.01 36.94 13.24
C GLN A 69 -5.37 36.27 12.96
N ILE A 70 -6.12 36.78 11.99
CA ILE A 70 -7.41 36.25 11.56
C ILE A 70 -7.19 35.37 10.33
N THR A 71 -6.96 34.09 10.57
CA THR A 71 -6.62 33.14 9.49
C THR A 71 -7.56 31.94 9.46
N GLN A 72 -7.64 31.34 8.29
CA GLN A 72 -8.24 30.04 8.01
C GLN A 72 -7.19 29.14 7.37
N ASN A 73 -7.33 27.84 7.59
CA ASN A 73 -6.46 26.85 6.96
C ASN A 73 -6.86 26.66 5.49
N VAL A 74 -5.88 26.78 4.60
CA VAL A 74 -6.01 26.52 3.16
C VAL A 74 -5.03 25.43 2.78
N PHE A 75 -5.54 24.36 2.18
CA PHE A 75 -4.73 23.22 1.75
C PHE A 75 -3.94 23.56 0.49
N ILE A 76 -2.66 23.18 0.43
CA ILE A 76 -1.79 23.40 -0.72
C ILE A 76 -1.15 22.08 -1.14
N ALA A 77 -1.22 21.77 -2.44
CA ALA A 77 -0.44 20.74 -3.09
C ALA A 77 -0.47 19.37 -2.39
N ASP A 78 -1.62 19.00 -1.83
CA ASP A 78 -1.84 17.80 -1.03
C ASP A 78 -0.83 17.53 0.12
N ALA A 79 -0.02 18.53 0.48
CA ALA A 79 1.12 18.39 1.37
C ALA A 79 0.80 18.90 2.78
N ASP A 80 0.23 20.11 2.90
CA ASP A 80 -0.17 20.69 4.20
C ASP A 80 -1.13 21.87 4.05
N MET A 81 -1.58 22.38 5.19
CA MET A 81 -2.37 23.59 5.32
C MET A 81 -1.49 24.80 5.61
N ILE A 82 -1.81 25.93 5.00
CA ILE A 82 -1.29 27.23 5.41
C ILE A 82 -2.40 28.11 5.98
N ALA A 83 -2.05 28.94 6.93
CA ALA A 83 -2.93 29.95 7.48
C ALA A 83 -3.01 31.15 6.50
N GLN A 84 -4.20 31.44 5.98
CA GLN A 84 -4.45 32.62 5.14
C GLN A 84 -5.66 33.41 5.64
N VAL A 85 -5.68 34.71 5.34
CA VAL A 85 -6.85 35.54 5.64
C VAL A 85 -8.07 35.04 4.85
N PRO A 86 -9.26 34.90 5.48
CA PRO A 86 -10.47 34.43 4.81
C PRO A 86 -10.83 35.25 3.58
N GLY A 87 -10.81 34.65 2.38
CA GLY A 87 -11.04 35.35 1.12
C GLY A 87 -9.77 35.71 0.33
N ARG A 88 -8.58 35.63 0.93
CA ARG A 88 -7.29 35.70 0.21
C ARG A 88 -6.87 34.33 -0.33
N SER A 89 -7.83 33.51 -0.77
CA SER A 89 -7.66 32.10 -1.14
C SER A 89 -6.86 31.84 -2.43
N ARG A 90 -6.32 32.89 -3.06
CA ARG A 90 -5.37 32.74 -4.16
C ARG A 90 -3.99 32.45 -3.57
N ILE A 91 -3.41 31.33 -3.95
CA ILE A 91 -2.03 30.99 -3.60
C ILE A 91 -1.10 31.71 -4.59
N PRO A 92 -0.28 32.69 -4.18
CA PRO A 92 0.58 33.41 -5.10
C PRO A 92 1.79 32.56 -5.50
N LYS A 93 2.31 32.77 -6.72
CA LYS A 93 3.47 32.04 -7.22
C LYS A 93 4.68 32.10 -6.28
N ALA A 94 4.97 33.25 -5.70
CA ALA A 94 6.08 33.41 -4.75
C ALA A 94 5.93 32.50 -3.51
N LEU A 95 4.70 32.21 -3.08
CA LEU A 95 4.45 31.28 -1.98
C LEU A 95 4.69 29.83 -2.42
N LEU A 96 4.24 29.45 -3.62
CA LEU A 96 4.55 28.14 -4.19
C LEU A 96 6.07 27.96 -4.37
N ASP A 97 6.76 28.98 -4.89
CA ASP A 97 8.22 28.97 -5.06
C ASP A 97 8.90 28.76 -3.70
N SER A 98 8.47 29.49 -2.67
CA SER A 98 9.01 29.33 -1.32
C SER A 98 8.74 27.94 -0.73
N LEU A 99 7.52 27.41 -0.86
CA LEU A 99 7.15 26.12 -0.26
C LEU A 99 7.81 24.94 -0.99
N SER A 100 7.89 24.99 -2.32
CA SER A 100 8.46 23.91 -3.15
C SER A 100 9.97 23.72 -2.96
N THR A 101 10.66 24.69 -2.35
CA THR A 101 12.11 24.61 -2.03
C THR A 101 12.40 24.13 -0.61
N LEU A 102 11.37 23.90 0.21
CA LEU A 102 11.55 23.37 1.56
C LEU A 102 11.68 21.85 1.53
N ASP A 103 12.90 21.33 1.69
CA ASP A 103 13.18 19.89 1.83
C ASP A 103 12.74 19.29 3.19
N LYS A 104 11.83 19.97 3.90
CA LYS A 104 11.32 19.51 5.19
C LYS A 104 9.94 18.90 5.00
N TYR A 105 9.68 17.80 5.70
CA TYR A 105 8.32 17.30 5.89
C TYR A 105 7.45 18.45 6.42
N PRO A 106 6.28 18.71 5.81
CA PRO A 106 5.52 17.84 4.89
C PRO A 106 5.67 18.14 3.38
N TRP A 107 6.55 19.06 2.96
CA TRP A 107 6.60 19.52 1.55
C TRP A 107 7.52 18.70 0.64
N ALA A 108 8.41 17.89 1.22
CA ALA A 108 9.32 17.02 0.47
C ALA A 108 8.56 15.95 -0.34
N GLY A 109 8.89 15.80 -1.63
CA GLY A 109 8.30 14.78 -2.51
C GLY A 109 7.01 15.20 -3.25
N HIS A 110 6.47 16.39 -3.00
CA HIS A 110 5.20 16.88 -3.58
C HIS A 110 5.35 17.64 -4.92
N GLY A 111 6.36 17.30 -5.73
CA GLY A 111 6.70 18.05 -6.95
C GLY A 111 5.58 18.06 -8.01
N SER A 112 4.80 16.98 -8.10
CA SER A 112 3.68 16.86 -9.03
C SER A 112 2.51 17.76 -8.62
N GLU A 113 2.25 17.83 -7.33
CA GLU A 113 1.19 18.62 -6.71
C GLU A 113 1.48 20.11 -6.81
N PHE A 114 2.72 20.52 -6.55
CA PHE A 114 3.15 21.89 -6.80
C PHE A 114 2.98 22.27 -8.28
N ALA A 115 3.31 21.36 -9.21
CA ALA A 115 3.12 21.61 -10.64
C ALA A 115 1.64 21.78 -11.02
N GLU A 116 0.72 21.03 -10.39
CA GLU A 116 -0.72 21.24 -10.53
C GLU A 116 -1.17 22.61 -9.98
N GLU A 117 -0.61 23.05 -8.84
CA GLU A 117 -0.92 24.36 -8.26
C GLU A 117 -0.37 25.52 -9.09
N TYR A 118 0.84 25.42 -9.64
CA TYR A 118 1.36 26.40 -10.61
C TYR A 118 0.46 26.48 -11.83
N TYR A 119 -0.01 25.34 -12.33
CA TYR A 119 -0.92 25.29 -13.47
C TYR A 119 -2.25 25.99 -13.16
N LEU A 120 -2.82 25.82 -11.96
CA LEU A 120 -4.02 26.55 -11.53
C LEU A 120 -3.75 28.04 -11.34
N TYR A 121 -2.59 28.42 -10.79
CA TYR A 121 -2.19 29.80 -10.60
C TYR A 121 -2.17 30.58 -11.92
N ASP A 122 -1.58 29.99 -12.97
CA ASP A 122 -1.46 30.61 -14.30
C ASP A 122 -2.82 30.82 -14.99
N GLN A 123 -3.89 30.22 -14.46
CA GLN A 123 -5.26 30.34 -14.98
C GLN A 123 -6.12 31.34 -14.22
N PHE A 124 -5.57 32.01 -13.22
CA PHE A 124 -6.37 32.90 -12.38
C PHE A 124 -6.98 34.07 -13.19
N PRO A 125 -8.29 34.37 -13.05
CA PRO A 125 -9.27 33.63 -12.25
C PRO A 125 -9.80 32.38 -12.97
N SER A 126 -9.76 31.25 -12.26
CA SER A 126 -10.37 29.98 -12.68
C SER A 126 -11.71 29.75 -11.98
N ARG A 127 -12.46 28.72 -12.35
CA ARG A 127 -13.73 28.38 -11.68
C ARG A 127 -13.48 27.95 -10.24
N TYR A 128 -12.43 27.16 -10.04
CA TYR A 128 -11.94 26.79 -8.72
C TYR A 128 -11.65 28.02 -7.87
N ALA A 129 -10.95 29.03 -8.40
CA ALA A 129 -10.64 30.24 -7.63
C ALA A 129 -11.90 30.98 -7.16
N LEU A 130 -12.91 31.13 -8.03
CA LEU A 130 -14.17 31.81 -7.69
C LEU A 130 -14.98 31.01 -6.67
N VAL A 131 -15.08 29.68 -6.83
CA VAL A 131 -15.82 28.83 -5.88
C VAL A 131 -15.10 28.78 -4.53
N ASN A 132 -13.78 28.62 -4.52
CA ASN A 132 -12.98 28.58 -3.30
C ASN A 132 -13.06 29.89 -2.52
N PHE A 133 -13.11 31.04 -3.21
CA PHE A 133 -13.40 32.32 -2.57
C PHE A 133 -14.73 32.31 -1.81
N ILE A 134 -15.82 31.88 -2.46
CA ILE A 134 -17.17 31.83 -1.87
C ILE A 134 -17.21 30.86 -0.70
N VAL A 135 -16.75 29.62 -0.92
CA VAL A 135 -16.84 28.53 0.06
C VAL A 135 -15.96 28.80 1.27
N SER A 136 -14.74 29.32 1.07
CA SER A 136 -13.84 29.60 2.21
C SER A 136 -14.35 30.75 3.07
N MET A 137 -14.87 31.83 2.47
CA MET A 137 -15.52 32.90 3.23
C MET A 137 -16.77 32.41 3.98
N ALA A 138 -17.58 31.56 3.34
CA ALA A 138 -18.77 30.99 3.96
C ALA A 138 -18.41 30.05 5.12
N GLN A 139 -17.36 29.24 4.97
CA GLN A 139 -16.83 28.34 6.00
C GLN A 139 -16.34 29.12 7.21
N TYR A 140 -15.55 30.17 6.98
CA TYR A 140 -15.07 31.02 8.06
C TYR A 140 -16.23 31.71 8.79
N TYR A 141 -17.19 32.29 8.06
CA TYR A 141 -18.38 32.88 8.67
C TYR A 141 -19.19 31.85 9.47
N ALA A 142 -19.45 30.66 8.91
CA ALA A 142 -20.17 29.59 9.59
C ALA A 142 -19.51 29.19 10.92
N GLY A 143 -18.17 29.06 10.94
CA GLY A 143 -17.44 28.70 12.16
C GLY A 143 -17.42 29.78 13.25
N GLU A 144 -17.55 31.04 12.88
CA GLU A 144 -17.30 32.18 13.78
C GLU A 144 -18.57 32.94 14.19
N HIS A 145 -19.63 32.93 13.37
CA HIS A 145 -20.81 33.77 13.59
C HIS A 145 -21.64 33.44 14.84
N THR A 146 -21.45 32.25 15.41
CA THR A 146 -22.09 31.81 16.66
C THR A 146 -21.18 31.96 17.89
N GLN A 147 -19.93 32.39 17.71
CA GLN A 147 -18.98 32.56 18.80
C GLN A 147 -19.16 33.92 19.49
N ASP A 148 -18.83 34.00 20.78
CA ASP A 148 -18.66 35.28 21.45
C ASP A 148 -17.34 35.91 21.00
N LEU A 149 -17.44 37.01 20.24
CA LEU A 149 -16.30 37.76 19.69
C LEU A 149 -16.12 39.13 20.37
N SER A 150 -16.72 39.35 21.54
CA SER A 150 -16.71 40.65 22.24
C SER A 150 -15.31 41.16 22.63
N TYR A 151 -14.34 40.25 22.74
CA TYR A 151 -12.94 40.55 23.06
C TYR A 151 -12.05 40.82 21.84
N ASP A 152 -12.55 40.61 20.60
CA ASP A 152 -11.82 40.84 19.36
C ASP A 152 -12.64 41.69 18.38
N ASN A 153 -12.50 43.01 18.51
CA ASN A 153 -13.22 43.99 17.69
C ASN A 153 -12.95 43.83 16.18
N ASN A 154 -11.74 43.42 15.80
CA ASN A 154 -11.37 43.29 14.38
C ASN A 154 -11.99 42.03 13.77
N ARG A 155 -11.93 40.91 14.48
CA ARG A 155 -12.56 39.65 14.05
C ARG A 155 -14.08 39.77 14.02
N SER A 156 -14.67 40.37 15.07
CA SER A 156 -16.11 40.67 15.14
C SER A 156 -16.56 41.55 13.96
N LEU A 157 -15.79 42.60 13.64
CA LEU A 157 -16.07 43.46 12.48
C LEU A 157 -15.99 42.68 11.15
N LEU A 158 -14.96 41.84 10.97
CA LEU A 158 -14.81 41.04 9.75
C LEU A 158 -15.96 40.04 9.60
N VAL A 159 -16.31 39.27 10.64
CA VAL A 159 -17.41 38.30 10.63
C VAL A 159 -18.73 38.97 10.30
N LYS A 160 -19.00 40.15 10.90
CA LYS A 160 -20.19 40.94 10.58
C LYS A 160 -20.25 41.34 9.11
N ARG A 161 -19.12 41.75 8.52
CA ARG A 161 -19.03 42.14 7.10
C ARG A 161 -19.18 40.94 6.17
N LEU A 162 -18.56 39.80 6.49
CA LEU A 162 -18.71 38.56 5.74
C LEU A 162 -20.18 38.12 5.67
N GLY A 163 -20.93 38.23 6.78
CA GLY A 163 -22.37 37.94 6.79
C GLY A 163 -23.20 38.77 5.81
N THR A 164 -22.74 39.98 5.44
CA THR A 164 -23.43 40.82 4.44
C THR A 164 -23.23 40.38 3.00
N LEU A 165 -22.26 39.50 2.73
CA LEU A 165 -21.94 39.04 1.38
C LEU A 165 -22.91 37.96 0.89
N PHE A 166 -23.50 37.20 1.81
CA PHE A 166 -24.28 36.01 1.49
C PHE A 166 -25.78 36.26 1.57
N GLY A 167 -26.51 35.74 0.58
CA GLY A 167 -27.97 35.84 0.54
C GLY A 167 -28.68 34.66 1.22
N PRO A 168 -30.02 34.67 1.24
CA PRO A 168 -30.83 33.63 1.89
C PRO A 168 -30.55 32.18 1.46
N ALA A 169 -30.06 31.95 0.24
CA ALA A 169 -29.75 30.60 -0.22
C ALA A 169 -28.60 29.93 0.55
N MET A 170 -27.75 30.72 1.21
CA MET A 170 -26.65 30.22 2.05
C MET A 170 -27.07 29.90 3.49
N LEU A 171 -28.30 30.24 3.90
CA LEU A 171 -28.77 29.99 5.25
C LEU A 171 -28.62 28.52 5.70
N PRO A 172 -28.91 27.50 4.86
CA PRO A 172 -28.67 26.10 5.24
C PRO A 172 -27.21 25.76 5.53
N VAL A 173 -26.25 26.49 4.96
CA VAL A 173 -24.80 26.32 5.23
C VAL A 173 -24.44 26.88 6.60
N PHE A 174 -25.12 27.94 7.04
CA PHE A 174 -24.83 28.60 8.32
C PHE A 174 -25.56 27.96 9.50
N GLN A 175 -26.70 27.34 9.24
CA GLN A 175 -27.51 26.62 10.22
C GLN A 175 -27.24 25.10 10.24
N ASP A 176 -26.25 24.66 9.47
CA ASP A 176 -26.04 23.28 9.06
C ASP A 176 -26.01 22.32 10.26
N SER A 177 -26.84 21.27 10.21
CA SER A 177 -26.79 20.15 11.14
C SER A 177 -26.42 18.90 10.35
N THR A 178 -25.57 18.06 10.92
CA THR A 178 -25.15 16.81 10.28
C THR A 178 -26.35 15.90 10.11
N LEU A 179 -26.73 15.63 8.86
CA LEU A 179 -27.67 14.58 8.53
C LEU A 179 -26.91 13.25 8.53
N SER A 180 -27.12 12.44 9.57
CA SER A 180 -26.51 11.10 9.67
C SER A 180 -27.32 10.06 8.90
N PHE A 181 -26.61 9.11 8.29
CA PHE A 181 -27.21 7.93 7.65
C PHE A 181 -26.63 6.70 8.34
N ASP A 182 -27.48 5.94 9.03
CA ASP A 182 -27.10 4.65 9.60
C ASP A 182 -27.31 3.56 8.53
N VAL A 183 -26.23 2.94 8.08
CA VAL A 183 -26.25 1.89 7.06
C VAL A 183 -25.66 0.61 7.63
N SER A 184 -26.49 -0.43 7.69
CA SER A 184 -26.11 -1.81 7.98
C SER A 184 -26.18 -2.63 6.69
N PRO A 185 -25.19 -3.48 6.36
CA PRO A 185 -25.27 -4.41 5.23
C PRO A 185 -26.52 -5.31 5.27
N ASP A 186 -27.01 -5.63 6.47
CA ASP A 186 -28.17 -6.51 6.67
C ASP A 186 -29.51 -5.79 6.41
N ASP A 187 -29.54 -4.46 6.48
CA ASP A 187 -30.75 -3.63 6.39
C ASP A 187 -30.77 -2.69 5.16
N ASP A 188 -29.76 -2.74 4.29
CA ASP A 188 -29.64 -1.85 3.14
C ASP A 188 -30.55 -2.23 1.96
N THR A 189 -31.85 -2.16 2.19
CA THR A 189 -32.86 -2.47 1.17
C THR A 189 -32.96 -1.38 0.09
N PRO A 190 -33.44 -1.70 -1.13
CA PRO A 190 -33.74 -0.69 -2.16
C PRO A 190 -34.70 0.42 -1.70
N ALA A 191 -35.54 0.15 -0.69
CA ALA A 191 -36.41 1.16 -0.10
C ALA A 191 -35.63 2.14 0.80
N ALA A 192 -34.72 1.63 1.63
CA ALA A 192 -33.83 2.44 2.45
C ALA A 192 -32.90 3.32 1.58
N GLN A 193 -32.34 2.73 0.53
CA GLN A 193 -31.57 3.42 -0.50
C GLN A 193 -32.34 4.61 -1.11
N ARG A 194 -33.58 4.39 -1.57
CA ARG A 194 -34.43 5.48 -2.09
C ARG A 194 -34.74 6.57 -1.07
N ALA A 195 -34.98 6.20 0.19
CA ALA A 195 -35.21 7.17 1.26
C ALA A 195 -33.98 8.06 1.49
N ARG A 196 -32.76 7.49 1.43
CA ARG A 196 -31.51 8.24 1.53
C ARG A 196 -31.31 9.19 0.35
N VAL A 197 -31.60 8.78 -0.89
CA VAL A 197 -31.57 9.67 -2.07
C VAL A 197 -32.51 10.85 -1.87
N GLN A 198 -33.73 10.61 -1.36
CA GLN A 198 -34.70 11.67 -1.14
C GLN A 198 -34.25 12.66 -0.06
N ALA A 199 -33.66 12.15 1.03
CA ALA A 199 -33.08 12.97 2.09
C ALA A 199 -31.84 13.75 1.64
N PHE A 200 -31.05 13.20 0.70
CA PHE A 200 -29.84 13.82 0.16
C PHE A 200 -30.12 14.87 -0.93
N ARG A 201 -31.31 14.86 -1.52
CA ARG A 201 -31.68 15.76 -2.63
C ARG A 201 -31.41 17.26 -2.38
N PRO A 202 -31.61 17.83 -1.17
CA PRO A 202 -31.31 19.24 -0.91
C PRO A 202 -29.82 19.61 -1.09
N TYR A 203 -28.90 18.68 -0.86
CA TYR A 203 -27.46 18.92 -1.04
C TYR A 203 -27.09 19.02 -2.52
N LEU A 204 -27.71 18.20 -3.38
CA LEU A 204 -27.54 18.25 -4.84
C LEU A 204 -27.95 19.58 -5.47
N GLN A 205 -28.74 20.42 -4.77
CA GLN A 205 -29.10 21.76 -5.25
C GLN A 205 -27.86 22.62 -5.52
N TRP A 206 -26.78 22.45 -4.76
CA TRP A 206 -25.53 23.20 -4.97
C TRP A 206 -24.90 22.96 -6.34
N LEU A 207 -25.01 21.73 -6.85
CA LEU A 207 -24.56 21.38 -8.19
C LEU A 207 -25.35 22.15 -9.26
N TYR A 208 -26.67 22.23 -9.11
CA TYR A 208 -27.52 23.01 -10.00
C TYR A 208 -27.16 24.50 -9.96
N VAL A 209 -26.97 25.05 -8.75
CA VAL A 209 -26.60 26.45 -8.54
C VAL A 209 -25.31 26.82 -9.28
N PHE A 210 -24.26 26.01 -9.09
CA PHE A 210 -22.97 26.28 -9.73
C PHE A 210 -22.96 25.97 -11.23
N ARG A 211 -23.79 25.06 -11.73
CA ARG A 211 -23.98 24.88 -13.18
C ARG A 211 -24.66 26.08 -13.81
N GLN A 212 -25.72 26.62 -13.20
CA GLN A 212 -26.39 27.82 -13.70
C GLN A 212 -25.45 29.03 -13.73
N ALA A 213 -24.56 29.12 -12.74
CA ALA A 213 -23.52 30.14 -12.69
C ALA A 213 -22.36 29.89 -13.68
N GLY A 214 -22.31 28.74 -14.37
CA GLY A 214 -21.21 28.37 -15.28
C GLY A 214 -19.90 28.01 -14.57
N LEU A 215 -19.95 27.74 -13.26
CA LEU A 215 -18.81 27.34 -12.44
C LEU A 215 -18.62 25.81 -12.44
N VAL A 216 -19.65 25.06 -12.82
CA VAL A 216 -19.58 23.63 -13.14
C VAL A 216 -20.00 23.44 -14.60
N HIS A 217 -19.32 22.52 -15.31
CA HIS A 217 -19.69 22.18 -16.68
C HIS A 217 -21.11 21.58 -16.73
N VAL A 218 -21.92 22.01 -17.69
CA VAL A 218 -23.33 21.56 -17.83
C VAL A 218 -23.41 20.05 -18.08
N GLU A 219 -22.40 19.46 -18.70
CA GLU A 219 -22.32 18.04 -19.02
C GLU A 219 -21.83 17.16 -17.86
N ASP A 220 -21.31 17.74 -16.77
CA ASP A 220 -20.73 16.97 -15.66
C ASP A 220 -21.80 16.37 -14.76
N SER A 221 -22.46 15.29 -15.22
CA SER A 221 -23.51 14.57 -14.49
C SER A 221 -23.00 13.55 -13.46
N LEU A 222 -21.69 13.52 -13.20
CA LEU A 222 -21.05 12.49 -12.38
C LEU A 222 -21.57 12.51 -10.93
N PRO A 223 -21.69 13.68 -10.25
CA PRO A 223 -22.20 13.69 -8.88
C PRO A 223 -23.64 13.20 -8.76
N GLU A 224 -24.55 13.53 -9.69
CA GLU A 224 -25.92 13.01 -9.60
C GLU A 224 -25.99 11.51 -9.83
N ARG A 225 -25.20 10.98 -10.78
CA ARG A 225 -25.15 9.54 -11.03
C ARG A 225 -24.66 8.81 -9.79
N TYR A 226 -23.58 9.30 -9.18
CA TYR A 226 -22.99 8.72 -7.98
C TYR A 226 -23.98 8.65 -6.80
N TYR A 227 -24.85 9.65 -6.65
CA TYR A 227 -25.86 9.67 -5.59
C TYR A 227 -27.25 9.17 -6.03
N SER A 228 -27.40 8.63 -7.24
CA SER A 228 -28.72 8.37 -7.83
C SER A 228 -29.45 7.16 -7.24
N ASP A 229 -28.72 6.15 -6.78
CA ASP A 229 -29.29 4.89 -6.27
C ASP A 229 -29.19 4.74 -4.74
N GLY A 230 -28.51 5.67 -4.05
CA GLY A 230 -28.41 5.67 -2.59
C GLY A 230 -27.41 4.67 -1.99
N SER A 231 -26.79 3.81 -2.79
CA SER A 231 -25.77 2.85 -2.35
C SER A 231 -24.50 3.55 -1.87
N HIS A 232 -24.19 4.73 -2.41
CA HIS A 232 -23.04 5.54 -2.05
C HIS A 232 -23.29 6.55 -0.90
N ILE A 233 -24.49 6.54 -0.32
CA ILE A 233 -24.89 7.43 0.79
C ILE A 233 -24.82 6.63 2.10
N ILE A 234 -23.60 6.48 2.63
CA ILE A 234 -23.30 5.58 3.77
C ILE A 234 -22.81 6.29 5.05
N SER A 235 -22.73 7.62 5.03
CA SER A 235 -22.18 8.41 6.13
C SER A 235 -22.83 9.78 6.18
N GLY A 236 -22.80 10.43 7.34
CA GLY A 236 -23.42 11.74 7.48
C GLY A 236 -22.87 12.84 6.56
N VAL A 237 -23.74 13.78 6.17
CA VAL A 237 -23.43 14.90 5.27
C VAL A 237 -23.93 16.23 5.85
N THR A 238 -23.24 17.30 5.52
CA THR A 238 -23.60 18.70 5.78
C THR A 238 -23.55 19.47 4.46
N HIS A 239 -24.29 20.58 4.34
CA HIS A 239 -24.22 21.45 3.16
C HIS A 239 -22.79 21.96 2.93
N LEU A 240 -22.07 22.31 4.01
CA LEU A 240 -20.67 22.72 3.91
C LEU A 240 -19.78 21.61 3.37
N ARG A 241 -19.92 20.37 3.86
CA ARG A 241 -19.14 19.22 3.39
C ARG A 241 -19.40 18.92 1.92
N PHE A 242 -20.66 19.01 1.48
CA PHE A 242 -21.01 18.81 0.07
C PHE A 242 -20.47 19.93 -0.82
N LEU A 243 -20.49 21.19 -0.36
CA LEU A 243 -19.87 22.32 -1.08
C LEU A 243 -18.35 22.14 -1.21
N GLN A 244 -17.68 21.67 -0.15
CA GLN A 244 -16.24 21.36 -0.20
C GLN A 244 -15.95 20.21 -1.18
N GLU A 245 -16.76 19.16 -1.18
CA GLU A 245 -16.66 18.07 -2.16
C GLU A 245 -16.84 18.56 -3.60
N LEU A 246 -17.84 19.40 -3.85
CA LEU A 246 -18.09 20.01 -5.16
C LEU A 246 -16.93 20.94 -5.57
N THR A 247 -16.34 21.66 -4.62
CA THR A 247 -15.14 22.47 -4.84
C THR A 247 -13.95 21.60 -5.25
N GLY A 248 -13.77 20.44 -4.63
CA GLY A 248 -12.77 19.44 -5.02
C GLY A 248 -12.97 18.92 -6.45
N ARG A 249 -14.22 18.63 -6.84
CA ARG A 249 -14.56 18.26 -8.22
C ARG A 249 -14.23 19.37 -9.22
N ILE A 250 -14.55 20.63 -8.91
CA ILE A 250 -14.26 21.77 -9.77
C ILE A 250 -12.75 21.99 -9.90
N SER A 251 -12.00 21.86 -8.79
CA SER A 251 -10.53 21.89 -8.81
C SER A 251 -9.97 20.84 -9.76
N PHE A 252 -10.43 19.59 -9.66
CA PHE A 252 -10.05 18.53 -10.58
C PHE A 252 -10.38 18.88 -12.04
N LEU A 253 -11.57 19.41 -12.33
CA LEU A 253 -11.95 19.77 -13.70
C LEU A 253 -11.09 20.89 -14.29
N ASP A 254 -10.66 21.86 -13.47
CA ASP A 254 -9.75 22.93 -13.89
C ASP A 254 -8.31 22.39 -14.06
N LYS A 255 -7.88 21.43 -13.23
CA LYS A 255 -6.59 20.72 -13.35
C LYS A 255 -6.58 19.67 -14.48
N TYR A 256 -7.74 19.18 -14.92
CA TYR A 256 -7.87 18.04 -15.84
C TYR A 256 -7.04 18.15 -17.12
N PRO A 257 -6.91 19.31 -17.80
CA PRO A 257 -6.13 19.35 -19.03
C PRO A 257 -4.63 19.13 -18.77
N TYR A 258 -4.11 19.58 -17.63
CA TYR A 258 -2.74 19.26 -17.21
C TYR A 258 -2.61 17.79 -16.87
N ILE A 259 -3.51 17.24 -16.05
CA ILE A 259 -3.52 15.82 -15.69
C ILE A 259 -3.57 14.93 -16.95
N LYS A 260 -4.43 15.27 -17.91
CA LYS A 260 -4.54 14.58 -19.20
C LYS A 260 -3.21 14.60 -19.96
N GLN A 261 -2.52 15.74 -20.02
CA GLN A 261 -1.21 15.81 -20.66
C GLN A 261 -0.18 14.90 -19.98
N GLN A 262 -0.22 14.79 -18.65
CA GLN A 262 0.65 13.86 -17.93
C GLN A 262 0.28 12.40 -18.23
N GLN A 263 -1.00 12.04 -18.25
CA GLN A 263 -1.43 10.69 -18.65
C GLN A 263 -0.97 10.33 -20.07
N LEU A 264 -1.07 11.26 -21.02
CA LEU A 264 -0.59 11.04 -22.39
C LEU A 264 0.93 10.82 -22.45
N LYS A 265 1.72 11.56 -21.67
CA LYS A 265 3.17 11.30 -21.55
C LYS A 265 3.46 9.92 -20.97
N VAL A 266 2.69 9.49 -19.97
CA VAL A 266 2.86 8.14 -19.42
C VAL A 266 2.52 7.09 -20.49
N LEU A 267 1.44 7.27 -21.27
CA LEU A 267 1.15 6.37 -22.41
C LEU A 267 2.28 6.34 -23.45
N ASP A 268 2.96 7.46 -23.71
CA ASP A 268 4.13 7.50 -24.59
C ASP A 268 5.25 6.63 -24.01
N THR A 269 5.52 6.73 -22.72
CA THR A 269 6.47 5.84 -22.02
C THR A 269 6.06 4.37 -22.10
N LEU A 270 4.78 4.04 -21.92
CA LEU A 270 4.29 2.65 -22.04
C LEU A 270 4.44 2.09 -23.46
N GLN A 271 4.31 2.93 -24.48
CA GLN A 271 4.59 2.53 -25.85
C GLN A 271 6.09 2.29 -26.05
N LEU A 272 6.94 3.18 -25.55
CA LEU A 272 8.40 3.07 -25.66
C LEU A 272 8.96 1.84 -24.94
N THR A 273 8.39 1.45 -23.80
CA THR A 273 8.79 0.26 -23.03
C THR A 273 8.15 -1.04 -23.56
N GLY A 274 7.32 -0.95 -24.61
CA GLY A 274 6.69 -2.10 -25.26
C GLY A 274 5.50 -2.72 -24.50
N VAL A 275 5.01 -2.09 -23.43
CA VAL A 275 3.82 -2.55 -22.69
C VAL A 275 2.57 -2.50 -23.58
N ILE A 276 2.48 -1.46 -24.42
CA ILE A 276 1.46 -1.32 -25.46
C ILE A 276 2.11 -0.99 -26.80
N ASN A 277 1.44 -1.28 -27.90
CA ASN A 277 1.87 -0.86 -29.23
C ASN A 277 1.17 0.44 -29.69
N GLU A 278 1.62 1.01 -30.82
CA GLU A 278 1.07 2.25 -31.37
C GLU A 278 -0.44 2.17 -31.67
N SER A 279 -0.91 1.01 -32.16
CA SER A 279 -2.32 0.77 -32.43
C SER A 279 -3.17 0.71 -31.16
N ALA A 280 -2.63 0.15 -30.08
CA ALA A 280 -3.25 0.17 -28.76
C ALA A 280 -3.31 1.60 -28.21
N ARG A 281 -2.19 2.34 -28.23
CA ARG A 281 -2.14 3.75 -27.81
C ARG A 281 -3.20 4.59 -28.53
N THR A 282 -3.29 4.47 -29.85
CA THR A 282 -4.27 5.21 -30.65
C THR A 282 -5.71 4.90 -30.22
N ARG A 283 -6.02 3.62 -29.96
CA ARG A 283 -7.34 3.20 -29.46
C ARG A 283 -7.63 3.74 -28.06
N ILE A 284 -6.67 3.65 -27.14
CA ILE A 284 -6.79 4.19 -25.77
C ILE A 284 -7.11 5.69 -25.82
N ILE A 285 -6.33 6.47 -26.58
CA ILE A 285 -6.53 7.91 -26.72
C ILE A 285 -7.89 8.22 -27.34
N SER A 286 -8.31 7.49 -28.38
CA SER A 286 -9.61 7.70 -29.02
C SER A 286 -10.81 7.36 -28.12
N GLY A 287 -10.61 6.45 -27.15
CA GLY A 287 -11.62 6.03 -26.19
C GLY A 287 -11.69 6.89 -24.92
N MET A 288 -10.75 7.84 -24.73
CA MET A 288 -10.74 8.72 -23.55
C MET A 288 -12.02 9.53 -23.47
N LYS A 289 -12.82 9.27 -22.45
CA LYS A 289 -14.03 10.06 -22.17
C LYS A 289 -13.63 11.47 -21.71
N PRO A 290 -14.40 12.52 -22.08
CA PRO A 290 -14.18 13.86 -21.56
C PRO A 290 -14.20 13.87 -20.03
N TYR A 291 -13.23 14.55 -19.42
CA TYR A 291 -13.14 14.74 -17.97
C TYR A 291 -13.05 13.43 -17.16
N ALA A 292 -12.62 12.33 -17.81
CA ALA A 292 -12.32 11.06 -17.18
C ALA A 292 -10.82 10.76 -17.29
N LEU A 293 -10.27 10.13 -16.25
CA LEU A 293 -8.91 9.62 -16.25
C LEU A 293 -8.89 8.22 -16.84
N LEU A 294 -7.77 7.88 -17.48
CA LEU A 294 -7.46 6.50 -17.81
C LEU A 294 -7.25 5.67 -16.55
N GLY A 295 -7.86 4.49 -16.49
CA GLY A 295 -7.63 3.46 -15.49
C GLY A 295 -7.01 2.19 -16.06
N ALA A 296 -6.87 1.17 -15.20
CA ALA A 296 -6.33 -0.13 -15.58
C ALA A 296 -7.15 -0.78 -16.72
N GLU A 297 -8.47 -0.67 -16.63
CA GLU A 297 -9.41 -1.20 -17.62
C GLU A 297 -9.33 -0.51 -18.98
N ASP A 298 -8.82 0.72 -19.07
CA ASP A 298 -8.63 1.38 -20.35
C ASP A 298 -7.35 0.91 -21.05
N ILE A 299 -6.34 0.47 -20.28
CA ILE A 299 -4.99 0.19 -20.77
C ILE A 299 -4.74 -1.31 -20.95
N PHE A 300 -4.95 -2.11 -19.90
CA PHE A 300 -4.52 -3.50 -19.86
C PHE A 300 -5.30 -4.48 -20.74
N PRO A 301 -6.53 -4.23 -21.23
CA PRO A 301 -7.10 -5.04 -22.29
C PRO A 301 -6.23 -5.12 -23.54
N TYR A 302 -5.46 -4.06 -23.81
CA TYR A 302 -4.56 -3.96 -24.96
C TYR A 302 -3.13 -4.45 -24.67
N CYS A 303 -2.83 -4.79 -23.41
CA CYS A 303 -1.54 -5.35 -23.00
C CYS A 303 -1.55 -6.87 -23.20
N ALA A 304 -0.53 -7.39 -23.88
CA ALA A 304 -0.36 -8.83 -24.07
C ALA A 304 0.03 -9.54 -22.77
N THR A 305 0.68 -8.85 -21.83
CA THR A 305 1.23 -9.45 -20.61
C THR A 305 0.34 -9.29 -19.37
N ALA A 306 -0.94 -8.92 -19.54
CA ALA A 306 -1.85 -8.70 -18.42
C ALA A 306 -3.16 -9.48 -18.53
N VAL A 307 -3.64 -10.06 -17.43
CA VAL A 307 -4.91 -10.78 -17.37
C VAL A 307 -5.87 -10.14 -16.36
N PRO A 308 -7.17 -10.12 -16.65
CA PRO A 308 -8.18 -9.58 -15.73
C PRO A 308 -8.51 -10.56 -14.60
N ILE A 309 -8.80 -10.01 -13.44
CA ILE A 309 -9.40 -10.67 -12.28
C ILE A 309 -10.65 -9.90 -11.88
N TYR A 310 -11.81 -10.57 -11.86
CA TYR A 310 -13.10 -9.89 -11.76
C TYR A 310 -13.60 -9.85 -10.32
N MET A 311 -13.92 -8.65 -9.81
CA MET A 311 -14.41 -8.45 -8.45
C MET A 311 -15.66 -9.28 -8.18
N ALA A 312 -16.65 -9.24 -9.05
CA ALA A 312 -17.93 -9.91 -8.80
C ALA A 312 -17.88 -11.44 -8.79
N THR A 313 -16.93 -12.07 -9.48
CA THR A 313 -16.93 -13.54 -9.68
C THR A 313 -15.70 -14.25 -9.14
N ASP A 314 -14.58 -13.54 -9.02
CA ASP A 314 -13.34 -14.12 -8.49
C ASP A 314 -13.05 -13.66 -7.05
N ILE A 315 -13.65 -12.54 -6.59
CA ILE A 315 -13.32 -11.87 -5.32
C ILE A 315 -14.51 -11.86 -4.36
N ARG A 316 -15.53 -11.03 -4.64
CA ARG A 316 -16.72 -10.79 -3.82
C ARG A 316 -17.57 -12.00 -3.41
N PRO A 317 -17.64 -13.13 -4.15
CA PRO A 317 -18.40 -14.30 -3.71
C PRO A 317 -17.97 -14.87 -2.35
N TYR A 318 -16.84 -14.40 -1.81
CA TYR A 318 -16.26 -14.86 -0.55
C TYR A 318 -16.23 -13.78 0.55
N ASP A 319 -16.60 -12.53 0.25
CA ASP A 319 -16.49 -11.37 1.16
C ASP A 319 -17.53 -11.36 2.30
N TYR A 320 -18.53 -12.26 2.25
CA TYR A 320 -19.71 -12.25 3.14
C TYR A 320 -19.94 -13.54 3.93
N ILE A 321 -18.91 -14.38 4.06
CA ILE A 321 -19.01 -15.58 4.91
C ILE A 321 -19.04 -15.10 6.39
N PRO A 322 -20.09 -15.37 7.20
CA PRO A 322 -20.26 -14.78 8.52
C PRO A 322 -19.16 -15.17 9.52
N ARG A 323 -18.88 -14.29 10.50
CA ARG A 323 -17.83 -14.41 11.55
C ARG A 323 -17.79 -15.72 12.35
N ASN A 324 -18.85 -16.53 12.27
CA ASN A 324 -18.94 -17.85 12.91
C ASN A 324 -18.60 -19.01 11.96
N ASP A 325 -18.68 -18.78 10.64
CA ASP A 325 -18.21 -19.65 9.55
C ASP A 325 -16.79 -19.31 9.06
N TYR A 326 -16.21 -18.23 9.62
CA TYR A 326 -14.89 -17.61 9.45
C TYR A 326 -13.66 -18.48 9.78
N GLY A 327 -13.79 -19.78 9.58
CA GLY A 327 -12.73 -20.73 9.89
C GLY A 327 -12.46 -21.77 8.85
N ARG A 328 -13.16 -21.73 7.70
CA ARG A 328 -12.96 -22.69 6.62
C ARG A 328 -13.39 -22.10 5.30
N ILE A 329 -12.42 -21.92 4.43
CA ILE A 329 -12.68 -21.61 3.03
C ILE A 329 -12.82 -22.96 2.33
N PRO A 330 -13.92 -23.21 1.61
CA PRO A 330 -14.09 -24.51 0.98
C PRO A 330 -12.92 -24.81 0.05
N ASP A 331 -12.27 -25.96 0.22
CA ASP A 331 -11.14 -26.39 -0.60
C ASP A 331 -11.46 -26.29 -2.10
N THR A 332 -12.71 -26.58 -2.49
CA THR A 332 -13.21 -26.47 -3.87
C THR A 332 -13.19 -25.04 -4.41
N SER A 333 -13.49 -24.05 -3.56
CA SER A 333 -13.44 -22.62 -3.91
C SER A 333 -12.00 -22.16 -4.16
N LEU A 334 -11.08 -22.53 -3.24
CA LEU A 334 -9.66 -22.21 -3.37
C LEU A 334 -9.04 -22.85 -4.62
N LYS A 335 -9.37 -24.12 -4.87
CA LYS A 335 -8.93 -24.82 -6.08
C LYS A 335 -9.47 -24.16 -7.35
N GLY A 336 -10.78 -23.93 -7.41
CA GLY A 336 -11.42 -23.33 -8.57
C GLY A 336 -10.90 -21.93 -8.88
N PHE A 337 -10.64 -21.11 -7.85
CA PHE A 337 -10.01 -19.80 -8.03
C PHE A 337 -8.60 -19.92 -8.62
N THR A 338 -7.74 -20.75 -8.03
CA THR A 338 -6.36 -20.97 -8.50
C THR A 338 -6.34 -21.45 -9.95
N GLU A 339 -7.18 -22.45 -10.29
CA GLU A 339 -7.32 -22.97 -11.65
C GLU A 339 -7.76 -21.88 -12.64
N ARG A 340 -8.71 -21.02 -12.26
CA ARG A 340 -9.15 -19.90 -13.11
C ARG A 340 -8.02 -18.92 -13.37
N ILE A 341 -7.28 -18.50 -12.35
CA ILE A 341 -6.16 -17.56 -12.50
C ILE A 341 -5.06 -18.18 -13.35
N VAL A 342 -4.59 -19.38 -12.99
CA VAL A 342 -3.54 -20.09 -13.76
C VAL A 342 -4.00 -20.30 -15.20
N GLY A 343 -5.25 -20.65 -15.45
CA GLY A 343 -5.81 -20.80 -16.79
C GLY A 343 -5.88 -19.48 -17.58
N ARG A 344 -6.10 -18.34 -16.93
CA ARG A 344 -6.01 -17.01 -17.59
C ARG A 344 -4.57 -16.65 -17.94
N VAL A 345 -3.65 -16.81 -16.98
CA VAL A 345 -2.21 -16.58 -17.20
C VAL A 345 -1.69 -17.50 -18.31
N SER A 346 -2.08 -18.78 -18.28
CA SER A 346 -1.71 -19.80 -19.27
C SER A 346 -2.04 -19.39 -20.71
N ARG A 347 -3.25 -18.84 -20.91
CA ARG A 347 -3.76 -18.48 -22.23
C ARG A 347 -3.20 -17.19 -22.79
N LYS A 348 -2.81 -16.24 -21.93
CA LYS A 348 -2.49 -14.87 -22.37
C LYS A 348 -1.04 -14.46 -22.14
N VAL A 349 -0.40 -14.96 -21.08
CA VAL A 349 0.90 -14.43 -20.61
C VAL A 349 2.02 -15.45 -20.77
N LEU A 350 1.87 -16.69 -20.25
CA LEU A 350 2.92 -17.71 -20.21
C LEU A 350 2.30 -19.10 -20.34
N PRO A 351 2.91 -20.06 -21.06
CA PRO A 351 2.36 -21.41 -21.15
C PRO A 351 2.51 -22.17 -19.82
N LEU A 352 1.41 -22.28 -19.06
CA LEU A 352 1.37 -23.01 -17.79
C LEU A 352 0.47 -24.24 -17.90
N GLN A 353 1.00 -25.39 -17.51
CA GLN A 353 0.25 -26.64 -17.36
C GLN A 353 0.13 -26.98 -15.87
N LEU A 354 -1.06 -26.77 -15.31
CA LEU A 354 -1.39 -27.21 -13.96
C LEU A 354 -1.79 -28.69 -13.99
N THR A 355 -0.99 -29.56 -13.37
CA THR A 355 -1.19 -31.03 -13.42
C THR A 355 -1.63 -31.63 -12.10
N ASP A 356 -1.47 -30.90 -10.99
CA ASP A 356 -1.86 -31.34 -9.65
C ASP A 356 -2.17 -30.10 -8.80
N LEU A 357 -3.24 -30.16 -8.01
CA LEU A 357 -3.65 -29.09 -7.11
C LEU A 357 -4.34 -29.69 -5.88
N GLN A 358 -3.69 -29.54 -4.73
CA GLN A 358 -4.15 -30.10 -3.46
C GLN A 358 -4.18 -29.02 -2.41
N VAL A 359 -5.25 -29.04 -1.61
CA VAL A 359 -5.41 -28.18 -0.45
C VAL A 359 -5.22 -29.09 0.76
N HIS A 360 -4.28 -28.72 1.61
CA HIS A 360 -3.96 -29.44 2.83
C HIS A 360 -4.30 -28.54 4.01
N GLN A 361 -5.23 -28.99 4.83
CA GLN A 361 -5.52 -28.36 6.11
C GLN A 361 -4.41 -28.72 7.08
N GLN A 362 -3.70 -27.72 7.58
CA GLN A 362 -2.67 -27.94 8.59
C GLN A 362 -3.30 -27.76 9.96
N ARG A 363 -3.40 -28.85 10.73
CA ARG A 363 -3.38 -28.71 12.18
C ARG A 363 -1.95 -28.28 12.55
N PRO A 364 -1.74 -27.34 13.48
CA PRO A 364 -0.42 -27.13 14.06
C PRO A 364 0.09 -28.49 14.52
N ALA A 365 1.08 -29.06 13.85
CA ALA A 365 1.47 -30.44 14.08
C ALA A 365 2.22 -30.53 15.42
N ALA A 366 1.76 -31.40 16.33
CA ALA A 366 2.50 -31.78 17.54
C ALA A 366 3.78 -32.60 17.23
N ASN A 367 4.01 -32.92 15.97
CA ASN A 367 5.05 -33.82 15.47
C ASN A 367 6.35 -33.08 15.09
N GLY A 368 6.48 -31.79 15.41
CA GLY A 368 7.76 -31.07 15.33
C GLY A 368 8.38 -31.02 13.93
N LEU A 369 7.59 -31.18 12.86
CA LEU A 369 8.15 -31.22 11.51
C LEU A 369 8.86 -29.92 11.13
N TYR A 370 8.48 -28.76 11.72
CA TYR A 370 9.22 -27.51 11.60
C TYR A 370 8.94 -26.59 12.81
N ALA A 371 9.92 -26.35 13.68
CA ALA A 371 9.76 -25.51 14.89
C ALA A 371 9.29 -24.07 14.58
N TYR A 372 9.61 -23.57 13.38
CA TYR A 372 9.16 -22.26 12.88
C TYR A 372 7.64 -22.19 12.65
N GLN A 373 7.03 -23.26 12.14
CA GLN A 373 5.58 -23.32 11.90
C GLN A 373 4.77 -23.36 13.21
N GLU A 374 5.33 -23.95 14.26
CA GLU A 374 4.71 -23.99 15.59
C GLU A 374 4.69 -22.59 16.24
N GLN A 375 5.77 -21.82 16.11
CA GLN A 375 5.89 -20.46 16.65
C GLN A 375 4.99 -19.44 15.91
N LEU A 376 4.83 -19.60 14.59
CA LEU A 376 3.88 -18.85 13.76
C LEU A 376 2.42 -19.23 14.04
N ALA A 377 2.12 -20.54 14.13
CA ALA A 377 0.77 -21.03 14.41
C ALA A 377 0.26 -20.65 15.81
N LEU A 378 1.17 -20.60 16.80
CA LEU A 378 0.86 -20.22 18.18
C LEU A 378 0.66 -18.71 18.36
N SER A 379 1.28 -17.86 17.52
CA SER A 379 1.11 -16.41 17.58
C SER A 379 -0.07 -15.87 16.76
N ARG A 380 -0.51 -16.58 15.70
CA ARG A 380 -1.45 -16.03 14.69
C ARG A 380 -2.77 -16.75 14.47
N SER A 381 -3.27 -17.52 15.44
CA SER A 381 -4.58 -18.21 15.34
C SER A 381 -4.58 -19.35 14.29
N ALA A 382 -3.95 -20.48 14.65
CA ALA A 382 -4.33 -21.90 14.46
C ALA A 382 -5.07 -22.45 13.21
N LYS A 383 -5.43 -21.69 12.19
CA LYS A 383 -6.13 -22.17 10.98
C LYS A 383 -5.32 -21.83 9.74
N ILE A 384 -4.31 -22.66 9.49
CA ILE A 384 -3.42 -22.52 8.34
C ILE A 384 -3.88 -23.49 7.27
N THR A 385 -4.18 -22.97 6.08
CA THR A 385 -4.40 -23.78 4.88
C THR A 385 -3.12 -23.75 4.05
N SER A 386 -2.74 -24.87 3.44
CA SER A 386 -1.65 -24.89 2.47
C SER A 386 -2.10 -25.46 1.13
N LEU A 387 -1.71 -24.80 0.06
CA LEU A 387 -2.01 -25.18 -1.31
C LEU A 387 -0.73 -25.72 -1.94
N THR A 388 -0.72 -26.97 -2.39
CA THR A 388 0.37 -27.52 -3.20
C THR A 388 -0.09 -27.65 -4.64
N MET A 389 0.72 -27.19 -5.59
CA MET A 389 0.39 -27.25 -7.00
C MET A 389 1.57 -27.66 -7.87
N ARG A 390 1.31 -28.35 -8.97
CA ARG A 390 2.33 -28.65 -9.99
C ARG A 390 2.10 -27.85 -11.25
N LEU A 391 3.02 -26.93 -11.55
CA LEU A 391 3.04 -26.16 -12.79
C LEU A 391 4.19 -26.64 -13.67
N ASN A 392 3.89 -27.11 -14.88
CA ASN A 392 4.87 -27.67 -15.81
C ASN A 392 5.77 -28.73 -15.12
N ASN A 393 5.13 -29.65 -14.38
CA ASN A 393 5.74 -30.71 -13.54
C ASN A 393 6.59 -30.24 -12.35
N ARG A 394 6.68 -28.93 -12.07
CA ARG A 394 7.38 -28.38 -10.91
C ARG A 394 6.41 -28.16 -9.77
N LEU A 395 6.79 -28.62 -8.58
CA LEU A 395 5.97 -28.54 -7.37
C LEU A 395 6.21 -27.20 -6.65
N TYR A 396 5.12 -26.50 -6.36
CA TYR A 396 5.07 -25.27 -5.58
C TYR A 396 4.14 -25.48 -4.38
N LYS A 397 4.39 -24.72 -3.31
CA LYS A 397 3.57 -24.72 -2.10
C LYS A 397 3.35 -23.27 -1.68
N GLU A 398 2.11 -22.96 -1.35
CA GLU A 398 1.68 -21.68 -0.81
C GLU A 398 0.98 -21.93 0.52
N THR A 399 1.42 -21.26 1.57
CA THR A 399 0.71 -21.21 2.85
C THR A 399 -0.22 -20.01 2.86
N ILE A 400 -1.39 -20.19 3.44
CA ILE A 400 -2.46 -19.22 3.46
C ILE A 400 -2.87 -19.01 4.92
N ASP A 401 -2.85 -17.76 5.38
CA ASP A 401 -3.48 -17.35 6.63
C ASP A 401 -4.96 -17.03 6.40
N GLU A 402 -5.84 -17.75 7.09
CA GLU A 402 -7.29 -17.59 6.96
C GLU A 402 -7.81 -16.25 7.50
N LYS A 403 -7.11 -15.57 8.43
CA LYS A 403 -7.51 -14.24 8.92
C LYS A 403 -7.21 -13.12 7.93
N GLU A 404 -6.14 -13.26 7.14
CA GLU A 404 -5.77 -12.26 6.13
C GLU A 404 -6.55 -12.43 4.81
N PHE A 405 -7.32 -13.52 4.73
CA PHE A 405 -8.15 -13.88 3.59
C PHE A 405 -9.39 -13.00 3.39
N GLU A 406 -9.72 -12.11 4.33
CA GLU A 406 -10.81 -11.10 4.22
C GLU A 406 -10.62 -10.11 3.05
N SER A 407 -9.49 -10.11 2.34
CA SER A 407 -9.14 -9.06 1.35
C SER A 407 -8.61 -9.62 0.02
N TRP A 408 -9.29 -10.64 -0.51
CA TRP A 408 -8.67 -11.84 -1.07
C TRP A 408 -7.84 -11.76 -2.37
N ILE A 409 -7.49 -10.59 -2.90
CA ILE A 409 -6.47 -10.50 -3.94
C ILE A 409 -5.40 -9.53 -3.51
N ARG A 410 -4.46 -10.07 -2.72
CA ARG A 410 -3.20 -9.42 -2.46
C ARG A 410 -2.11 -10.03 -3.35
N PRO A 411 -1.10 -9.25 -3.75
CA PRO A 411 -0.05 -9.75 -4.62
C PRO A 411 0.66 -11.01 -4.09
N GLU A 412 0.72 -11.15 -2.77
CA GLU A 412 1.26 -12.27 -1.97
C GLU A 412 0.69 -13.63 -2.39
N ASN A 413 -0.57 -13.70 -2.82
CA ASN A 413 -1.26 -14.96 -3.17
C ASN A 413 -0.81 -15.58 -4.51
N PHE A 414 0.11 -14.93 -5.22
CA PHE A 414 0.60 -15.34 -6.55
C PHE A 414 2.09 -15.65 -6.59
N GLN A 415 2.72 -15.89 -5.42
CA GLN A 415 4.15 -16.20 -5.29
C GLN A 415 4.62 -17.31 -6.21
N PHE A 416 3.87 -18.40 -6.32
CA PHE A 416 4.18 -19.52 -7.21
C PHE A 416 4.38 -19.10 -8.68
N LEU A 417 3.69 -18.05 -9.16
CA LEU A 417 3.88 -17.54 -10.52
C LEU A 417 5.22 -16.82 -10.64
N ASN A 418 5.62 -16.04 -9.65
CA ASN A 418 6.93 -15.41 -9.60
C ASN A 418 8.06 -16.44 -9.45
N HIS A 419 7.88 -17.47 -8.62
CA HIS A 419 8.80 -18.61 -8.51
C HIS A 419 8.94 -19.39 -9.81
N TYR A 420 7.86 -19.50 -10.59
CA TYR A 420 7.93 -20.08 -11.91
C TYR A 420 8.79 -19.21 -12.86
N MET A 421 8.63 -17.88 -12.84
CA MET A 421 9.43 -16.95 -13.65
C MET A 421 10.93 -17.02 -13.32
N GLU A 422 11.27 -17.09 -12.05
CA GLU A 422 12.64 -17.29 -11.56
C GLU A 422 13.31 -18.49 -12.26
N ASP A 423 12.62 -19.63 -12.30
CA ASP A 423 13.14 -20.87 -12.88
C ASP A 423 13.36 -20.79 -14.41
N THR A 424 12.83 -19.76 -15.06
CA THR A 424 13.01 -19.52 -16.51
C THR A 424 14.13 -18.53 -16.82
N GLY A 425 14.69 -17.89 -15.78
CA GLY A 425 15.67 -16.81 -15.97
C GLY A 425 15.06 -15.53 -16.53
N ASP A 426 13.74 -15.39 -16.46
CA ASP A 426 13.02 -14.20 -16.90
C ASP A 426 13.01 -13.15 -15.78
N ASP A 427 13.31 -11.91 -16.12
CA ASP A 427 13.45 -10.78 -15.20
C ASP A 427 12.10 -10.12 -14.86
N ARG A 428 11.01 -10.49 -15.54
CA ARG A 428 9.67 -9.91 -15.34
C ARG A 428 8.93 -10.52 -14.16
N ARG A 429 8.15 -9.73 -13.45
CA ARG A 429 7.34 -10.12 -12.28
C ARG A 429 5.88 -9.78 -12.43
N PHE A 430 5.06 -10.52 -11.70
CA PHE A 430 3.65 -10.23 -11.62
C PHE A 430 3.39 -9.07 -10.65
N PHE A 431 2.60 -8.11 -11.13
CA PHE A 431 2.11 -6.97 -10.39
C PHE A 431 0.59 -6.97 -10.44
N LEU A 432 -0.04 -6.71 -9.30
CA LEU A 432 -1.44 -6.34 -9.27
C LEU A 432 -1.58 -4.85 -9.54
N VAL A 433 -2.48 -4.55 -10.46
CA VAL A 433 -2.80 -3.20 -10.89
C VAL A 433 -4.29 -2.97 -10.71
N SER A 434 -4.62 -2.13 -9.74
CA SER A 434 -5.96 -1.58 -9.54
C SER A 434 -6.08 -0.23 -10.23
N GLY A 435 -7.29 0.13 -10.64
CA GLY A 435 -7.57 1.47 -11.15
C GLY A 435 -7.37 2.54 -10.07
N ASN A 436 -6.92 3.72 -10.47
CA ASN A 436 -6.85 4.87 -9.58
C ASN A 436 -8.22 5.57 -9.50
N ALA A 437 -8.79 5.63 -8.31
CA ALA A 437 -9.92 6.51 -8.01
C ALA A 437 -9.38 7.83 -7.46
N MET A 438 -8.96 8.74 -8.34
CA MET A 438 -8.45 10.05 -7.91
C MET A 438 -9.54 10.96 -7.31
N LEU A 439 -10.82 10.59 -7.43
CA LEU A 439 -11.96 11.31 -6.87
C LEU A 439 -12.94 10.34 -6.23
N ARG A 440 -13.66 10.82 -5.20
CA ARG A 440 -14.76 10.11 -4.51
C ARG A 440 -15.81 9.52 -5.46
N TYR A 441 -15.97 10.12 -6.64
CA TYR A 441 -16.96 9.73 -7.63
C TYR A 441 -16.55 8.57 -8.56
N GLY A 442 -15.37 7.97 -8.36
CA GLY A 442 -14.97 6.76 -9.09
C GLY A 442 -15.82 5.57 -8.64
N THR A 443 -16.24 4.73 -9.58
CA THR A 443 -16.72 3.39 -9.22
C THR A 443 -15.55 2.55 -8.77
N GLU A 444 -15.76 1.66 -7.80
CA GLU A 444 -14.80 0.58 -7.57
C GLU A 444 -14.53 -0.15 -8.89
N PRO A 445 -13.28 -0.52 -9.19
CA PRO A 445 -12.99 -1.23 -10.42
C PRO A 445 -13.68 -2.59 -10.39
N ASP A 446 -14.46 -2.90 -11.43
CA ASP A 446 -15.04 -4.24 -11.59
C ASP A 446 -13.93 -5.28 -11.85
N THR A 447 -12.77 -4.81 -12.33
CA THR A 447 -11.62 -5.65 -12.70
C THR A 447 -10.31 -5.14 -12.09
N VAL A 448 -9.60 -6.05 -11.42
CA VAL A 448 -8.18 -5.89 -11.06
C VAL A 448 -7.34 -6.61 -12.11
N TYR A 449 -6.19 -6.06 -12.52
CA TYR A 449 -5.30 -6.72 -13.47
C TYR A 449 -4.09 -7.34 -12.79
N LEU A 450 -3.74 -8.55 -13.22
CA LEU A 450 -2.45 -9.18 -12.92
C LEU A 450 -1.57 -9.05 -14.16
N ALA A 451 -0.53 -8.22 -14.08
CA ALA A 451 0.35 -7.87 -15.19
C ALA A 451 1.77 -8.39 -14.98
N LEU A 452 2.36 -8.99 -16.01
CA LEU A 452 3.76 -9.43 -16.03
C LEU A 452 4.63 -8.32 -16.65
N LEU A 453 5.50 -7.74 -15.84
CA LEU A 453 6.27 -6.52 -16.16
C LEU A 453 7.71 -6.64 -15.66
N ASN A 454 8.69 -6.08 -16.36
CA ASN A 454 10.03 -5.85 -15.78
C ASN A 454 10.05 -4.56 -14.94
N SER A 455 11.16 -4.29 -14.25
CA SER A 455 11.32 -3.10 -13.39
C SER A 455 11.06 -1.80 -14.14
N VAL A 456 11.67 -1.62 -15.33
CA VAL A 456 11.50 -0.42 -16.16
C VAL A 456 10.02 -0.20 -16.54
N GLN A 457 9.30 -1.28 -16.86
CA GLN A 457 7.87 -1.22 -17.21
C GLN A 457 6.99 -0.94 -15.99
N ALA A 458 7.31 -1.53 -14.83
CA ALA A 458 6.61 -1.26 -13.57
C ALA A 458 6.80 0.20 -13.14
N ASP A 459 8.02 0.72 -13.19
CA ASP A 459 8.34 2.12 -12.90
C ASP A 459 7.61 3.09 -13.83
N ALA A 460 7.52 2.75 -15.12
CA ALA A 460 6.78 3.56 -16.09
C ALA A 460 5.27 3.63 -15.82
N LEU A 461 4.71 2.62 -15.15
CA LEU A 461 3.30 2.57 -14.75
C LEU A 461 3.05 3.29 -13.41
N VAL A 462 4.06 3.35 -12.54
CA VAL A 462 3.97 4.09 -11.27
C VAL A 462 3.95 5.59 -11.55
N SER A 463 2.78 6.19 -11.37
CA SER A 463 2.57 7.62 -11.52
C SER A 463 1.31 8.03 -10.78
N ARG A 464 1.36 9.17 -10.07
CA ARG A 464 0.17 9.80 -9.48
C ARG A 464 -0.98 9.95 -10.49
N TYR A 465 -0.67 10.06 -11.78
CA TYR A 465 -1.66 10.27 -12.85
C TYR A 465 -2.23 8.99 -13.48
N LEU A 466 -1.60 7.82 -13.30
CA LEU A 466 -2.13 6.53 -13.78
C LEU A 466 -2.32 5.57 -12.61
N PHE A 467 -1.23 5.03 -12.08
CA PHE A 467 -1.23 4.09 -10.97
C PHE A 467 -0.29 4.64 -9.87
N PRO A 468 -0.82 5.31 -8.82
CA PRO A 468 0.02 5.95 -7.80
C PRO A 468 0.85 4.90 -7.04
N ARG A 469 0.39 3.66 -7.06
CA ARG A 469 1.11 2.50 -6.54
C ARG A 469 0.77 1.29 -7.38
N LEU A 470 1.79 0.47 -7.66
CA LEU A 470 1.63 -0.91 -8.08
C LEU A 470 1.94 -1.83 -6.91
N ALA A 471 1.17 -2.91 -6.78
CA ALA A 471 1.38 -3.88 -5.72
C ALA A 471 2.09 -5.09 -6.36
N GLY A 472 3.42 -5.14 -6.25
CA GLY A 472 4.21 -6.27 -6.71
C GLY A 472 3.91 -7.52 -5.90
N CYS A 473 3.83 -8.68 -6.54
CA CYS A 473 3.65 -9.96 -5.87
C CYS A 473 4.77 -10.20 -4.86
N TYR A 474 4.44 -10.05 -3.56
CA TYR A 474 5.34 -10.19 -2.40
C TYR A 474 5.91 -11.60 -2.34
N ASN A 475 7.00 -11.73 -1.61
CA ASN A 475 7.91 -12.85 -1.71
C ASN A 475 8.11 -13.57 -0.34
N GLY A 476 7.80 -12.95 0.79
CA GLY A 476 7.92 -13.62 2.09
C GLY A 476 6.72 -14.51 2.43
N SER A 477 6.88 -15.37 3.44
CA SER A 477 5.75 -16.12 3.97
C SER A 477 4.71 -15.17 4.56
N PRO A 478 3.41 -15.55 4.65
CA PRO A 478 2.31 -14.84 5.34
C PRO A 478 2.56 -14.42 6.82
N GLY A 479 3.81 -14.51 7.30
CA GLY A 479 4.29 -14.25 8.66
C GLY A 479 4.96 -12.89 8.94
N ASP A 480 5.36 -12.09 7.94
CA ASP A 480 6.22 -10.89 8.15
C ASP A 480 5.44 -9.54 8.25
N TYR A 481 4.13 -9.59 8.49
CA TYR A 481 3.15 -8.50 8.20
C TYR A 481 2.89 -7.47 9.30
N ASP A 482 3.89 -7.03 10.05
CA ASP A 482 3.59 -6.00 11.05
C ASP A 482 3.43 -4.59 10.47
N TYR A 483 3.99 -4.26 9.29
CA TYR A 483 3.75 -2.97 8.64
C TYR A 483 3.80 -3.08 7.11
N ALA A 484 2.93 -2.32 6.44
CA ALA A 484 2.75 -2.24 5.00
C ALA A 484 4.05 -2.49 4.21
N VAL A 485 4.05 -3.52 3.35
CA VAL A 485 5.11 -3.78 2.36
C VAL A 485 5.41 -2.45 1.67
N TYR A 486 6.60 -1.87 1.85
CA TYR A 486 6.92 -0.59 1.23
C TYR A 486 7.07 -0.78 -0.29
N PRO A 487 6.74 0.23 -1.13
CA PRO A 487 6.83 0.13 -2.58
C PRO A 487 8.22 -0.20 -3.16
N MET A 488 9.25 -0.25 -2.31
CA MET A 488 10.66 -0.44 -2.67
C MET A 488 11.23 -1.77 -2.16
N GLU A 489 10.46 -2.54 -1.37
CA GLU A 489 10.87 -3.84 -0.81
C GLU A 489 10.32 -5.02 -1.65
N TYR A 490 10.04 -4.77 -2.93
CA TYR A 490 9.58 -5.80 -3.85
C TYR A 490 10.73 -6.64 -4.37
N PHE A 491 10.42 -7.91 -4.67
CA PHE A 491 11.19 -8.90 -5.43
C PHE A 491 12.59 -8.43 -5.94
N SER A 492 13.66 -8.79 -5.23
CA SER A 492 15.04 -8.74 -5.75
C SER A 492 15.54 -10.16 -6.04
N MET A 493 15.85 -10.47 -7.30
CA MET A 493 16.51 -11.75 -7.66
C MET A 493 17.92 -11.84 -7.09
N GLU A 494 18.57 -10.70 -6.90
CA GLU A 494 19.99 -10.63 -6.57
C GLU A 494 20.26 -10.97 -5.10
N GLU A 495 19.25 -10.86 -4.25
CA GLU A 495 19.37 -11.08 -2.80
C GLU A 495 18.99 -12.49 -2.34
N ARG A 496 18.54 -13.38 -3.24
CA ARG A 496 18.03 -14.72 -2.88
C ARG A 496 18.77 -15.86 -3.55
N LEU A 497 18.74 -17.02 -2.91
CA LEU A 497 19.17 -18.27 -3.53
C LEU A 497 18.19 -18.67 -4.64
N SER A 498 18.75 -19.07 -5.78
CA SER A 498 17.99 -19.68 -6.86
C SER A 498 17.50 -21.08 -6.47
N ARG A 499 16.46 -21.56 -7.13
CA ARG A 499 16.02 -22.96 -7.01
C ARG A 499 17.19 -23.95 -7.13
N ARG A 500 18.08 -23.77 -8.11
CA ARG A 500 19.20 -24.70 -8.35
C ARG A 500 20.13 -24.74 -7.14
N GLU A 501 20.40 -23.60 -6.54
CA GLU A 501 21.23 -23.50 -5.33
C GLU A 501 20.53 -24.17 -4.14
N ILE A 502 19.23 -23.90 -3.95
CA ILE A 502 18.42 -24.56 -2.91
C ILE A 502 18.43 -26.08 -3.10
N ASP A 503 18.11 -26.58 -4.30
CA ASP A 503 18.11 -28.02 -4.62
C ASP A 503 19.50 -28.64 -4.37
N THR A 504 20.58 -27.92 -4.71
CA THR A 504 21.95 -28.38 -4.48
C THR A 504 22.31 -28.43 -2.99
N ILE A 505 21.94 -27.41 -2.22
CA ILE A 505 22.16 -27.35 -0.77
C ILE A 505 21.38 -28.47 -0.09
N LEU A 506 20.10 -28.64 -0.44
CA LEU A 506 19.25 -29.69 0.09
C LEU A 506 19.77 -31.09 -0.25
N ALA A 507 20.21 -31.32 -1.49
CA ALA A 507 20.83 -32.59 -1.89
C ALA A 507 22.07 -32.91 -1.04
N ARG A 508 22.92 -31.91 -0.78
CA ARG A 508 24.08 -32.06 0.13
C ARG A 508 23.62 -32.32 1.56
N CYS A 509 22.65 -31.57 2.08
CA CYS A 509 22.11 -31.77 3.43
C CYS A 509 21.56 -33.18 3.63
N ARG A 510 20.94 -33.77 2.60
CA ARG A 510 20.44 -35.15 2.61
C ARG A 510 21.59 -36.16 2.67
N THR A 511 22.63 -36.01 1.85
CA THR A 511 23.80 -36.91 1.87
C THR A 511 24.44 -37.04 3.25
N TYR A 512 24.40 -35.98 4.05
CA TYR A 512 25.00 -35.92 5.39
C TYR A 512 23.97 -35.97 6.54
N ASN A 513 22.71 -36.33 6.26
CA ASN A 513 21.63 -36.40 7.27
C ASN A 513 21.48 -35.12 8.13
N ILE A 514 21.75 -33.94 7.56
CA ILE A 514 21.60 -32.64 8.24
C ILE A 514 20.11 -32.28 8.37
N ILE A 515 19.37 -32.43 7.27
CA ILE A 515 17.92 -32.21 7.23
C ILE A 515 17.26 -33.58 6.99
N PRO A 516 16.43 -34.08 7.92
CA PRO A 516 15.86 -35.42 7.82
C PRO A 516 14.78 -35.54 6.73
N GLY A 517 14.77 -36.69 6.07
CA GLY A 517 13.66 -37.17 5.22
C GLY A 517 13.65 -36.70 3.77
N ASP A 518 13.23 -37.60 2.89
CA ASP A 518 12.89 -37.30 1.49
C ASP A 518 11.44 -36.82 1.42
N THR A 519 11.17 -35.62 1.95
CA THR A 519 9.86 -35.00 1.70
C THR A 519 9.92 -34.35 0.32
N VAL A 520 9.13 -34.88 -0.61
CA VAL A 520 8.98 -34.36 -1.98
C VAL A 520 8.66 -32.85 -1.99
N TYR A 521 8.12 -32.34 -0.87
CA TYR A 521 7.73 -30.94 -0.67
C TYR A 521 8.83 -30.04 -0.08
N LEU A 522 9.92 -30.57 0.49
CA LEU A 522 10.93 -29.74 1.17
C LEU A 522 11.50 -28.62 0.29
N PRO A 523 11.88 -28.87 -0.99
CA PRO A 523 12.35 -27.78 -1.84
C PRO A 523 11.31 -26.68 -2.05
N ALA A 524 10.02 -27.06 -2.22
CA ALA A 524 8.94 -26.09 -2.38
C ALA A 524 8.71 -25.26 -1.10
N VAL A 525 8.76 -25.91 0.07
CA VAL A 525 8.61 -25.24 1.38
C VAL A 525 9.77 -24.28 1.65
N VAL A 526 11.01 -24.67 1.33
CA VAL A 526 12.18 -23.80 1.50
C VAL A 526 12.08 -22.60 0.57
N ARG A 527 11.69 -22.81 -0.69
CA ARG A 527 11.53 -21.72 -1.66
C ARG A 527 10.50 -20.67 -1.24
N GLU A 528 9.40 -21.10 -0.64
CA GLU A 528 8.35 -20.22 -0.10
C GLU A 528 8.89 -19.22 0.95
N GLN A 529 9.95 -19.57 1.69
CA GLN A 529 10.57 -18.69 2.69
C GLN A 529 11.64 -17.75 2.11
N ASN A 530 11.88 -17.81 0.78
CA ASN A 530 12.86 -16.97 0.09
C ASN A 530 14.23 -16.87 0.77
N PRO A 531 14.95 -18.00 0.90
CA PRO A 531 16.23 -18.01 1.56
C PRO A 531 17.21 -17.12 0.81
N ARG A 532 17.88 -16.23 1.54
CA ARG A 532 18.93 -15.35 1.03
C ARG A 532 20.29 -16.02 1.04
N ASN A 533 20.48 -16.96 1.95
CA ASN A 533 21.76 -17.63 2.15
C ASN A 533 21.56 -19.08 2.64
N VAL A 534 22.69 -19.79 2.81
CA VAL A 534 22.72 -21.16 3.31
C VAL A 534 22.09 -21.29 4.70
N ASN A 535 22.27 -20.31 5.59
CA ASN A 535 21.72 -20.39 6.95
C ASN A 535 20.19 -20.43 6.93
N ASP A 536 19.55 -19.70 6.00
CA ASP A 536 18.10 -19.72 5.82
C ASP A 536 17.59 -21.10 5.36
N VAL A 537 18.38 -21.82 4.56
CA VAL A 537 18.07 -23.21 4.18
C VAL A 537 18.30 -24.16 5.37
N LEU A 538 19.38 -23.96 6.13
CA LEU A 538 19.72 -24.75 7.31
C LEU A 538 18.72 -24.55 8.46
N ALA A 539 17.96 -23.45 8.46
CA ALA A 539 16.86 -23.22 9.41
C ALA A 539 15.78 -24.31 9.40
N PHE A 540 15.72 -25.10 8.33
CA PHE A 540 14.84 -26.27 8.20
C PHE A 540 15.41 -27.55 8.82
N ALA A 541 16.64 -27.53 9.32
CA ALA A 541 17.22 -28.65 10.06
C ALA A 541 16.63 -28.72 11.49
N GLY A 542 16.30 -29.92 11.97
CA GLY A 542 15.76 -30.11 13.32
C GLY A 542 16.70 -29.65 14.44
N GLY A 543 18.01 -29.60 14.17
CA GLY A 543 19.06 -29.15 15.09
C GLY A 543 19.45 -27.68 14.95
N TYR A 544 18.78 -26.89 14.11
CA TYR A 544 19.04 -25.44 13.98
C TYR A 544 18.40 -24.65 15.13
N PHE A 545 19.12 -23.67 15.66
CA PHE A 545 18.62 -22.72 16.65
C PHE A 545 19.46 -21.45 16.72
N SER A 546 18.86 -20.36 17.20
CA SER A 546 19.62 -19.20 17.71
C SER A 546 19.65 -19.26 19.23
N SER A 547 20.71 -18.73 19.81
CA SER A 547 20.86 -18.56 21.25
C SER A 547 21.33 -17.16 21.51
N ARG A 548 20.90 -16.57 22.63
CA ARG A 548 21.58 -15.38 23.10
C ARG A 548 23.03 -15.71 23.47
N PHE A 549 23.93 -14.74 23.41
CA PHE A 549 25.31 -14.85 23.91
C PHE A 549 25.33 -14.92 25.45
N HIS A 550 24.60 -15.88 26.00
CA HIS A 550 24.50 -16.21 27.41
C HIS A 550 24.74 -17.71 27.60
N PHE A 551 25.49 -18.07 28.64
CA PHE A 551 25.89 -19.44 28.91
C PHE A 551 24.67 -20.38 29.08
N ASN A 552 23.68 -19.96 29.87
CA ASN A 552 22.48 -20.75 30.15
C ASN A 552 21.62 -20.99 28.91
N ASP A 553 21.49 -19.96 28.06
CA ASP A 553 20.69 -20.03 26.85
C ASP A 553 21.30 -21.02 25.84
N LEU A 554 22.61 -20.98 25.62
CA LEU A 554 23.26 -21.88 24.65
C LEU A 554 23.16 -23.33 25.11
N ILE A 555 23.36 -23.60 26.39
CA ILE A 555 23.21 -24.95 26.97
C ILE A 555 21.75 -25.43 26.85
N ALA A 556 20.77 -24.60 27.20
CA ALA A 556 19.36 -24.95 27.14
C ALA A 556 18.88 -25.19 25.70
N GLN A 557 19.30 -24.36 24.74
CA GLN A 557 18.92 -24.53 23.34
C GLN A 557 19.63 -25.73 22.70
N THR A 558 20.90 -25.99 23.04
CA THR A 558 21.61 -27.20 22.59
C THR A 558 20.90 -28.46 23.08
N GLN A 559 20.44 -28.49 24.34
CA GLN A 559 19.63 -29.60 24.87
C GLN A 559 18.34 -29.80 24.07
N LYS A 560 17.60 -28.73 23.79
CA LYS A 560 16.37 -28.79 22.99
C LYS A 560 16.64 -29.31 21.57
N ALA A 561 17.70 -28.81 20.93
CA ALA A 561 18.11 -29.26 19.60
C ALA A 561 18.51 -30.74 19.61
N LEU A 562 19.28 -31.19 20.62
CA LEU A 562 19.69 -32.58 20.77
C LEU A 562 18.49 -33.51 20.96
N GLN A 563 17.50 -33.11 21.76
CA GLN A 563 16.27 -33.88 21.93
C GLN A 563 15.46 -34.01 20.64
N ARG A 564 15.47 -32.98 19.77
CA ARG A 564 14.79 -33.01 18.46
C ARG A 564 15.48 -33.96 17.48
N VAL A 565 16.81 -33.92 17.40
CA VAL A 565 17.58 -34.77 16.45
C VAL A 565 17.88 -36.16 16.99
N HIS A 566 17.78 -36.37 18.31
CA HIS A 566 18.10 -37.63 18.98
C HIS A 566 17.14 -37.94 20.17
N PRO A 567 15.86 -38.28 19.91
CA PRO A 567 14.83 -38.42 20.94
C PRO A 567 14.95 -39.68 21.84
N ALA A 568 15.78 -40.66 21.49
CA ALA A 568 15.88 -41.95 22.20
C ALA A 568 16.88 -41.97 23.38
N GLY A 569 17.55 -40.85 23.70
CA GLY A 569 18.57 -40.78 24.75
C GLY A 569 18.07 -40.13 26.04
N LYS A 570 18.44 -40.69 27.21
CA LYS A 570 18.43 -39.96 28.50
C LYS A 570 19.59 -38.94 28.56
N THR A 571 19.73 -38.12 27.52
CA THR A 571 20.77 -37.09 27.44
C THR A 571 20.25 -35.79 28.03
N ALA A 572 20.90 -35.30 29.08
CA ALA A 572 20.52 -34.06 29.75
C ALA A 572 21.73 -33.19 30.02
N PHE A 573 21.81 -32.07 29.31
CA PHE A 573 22.54 -30.91 29.79
C PHE A 573 21.79 -30.31 30.98
N ARG A 574 22.52 -29.93 32.03
CA ARG A 574 21.98 -29.18 33.18
C ARG A 574 23.04 -28.24 33.74
N VAL A 575 22.71 -26.97 33.87
CA VAL A 575 23.54 -25.96 34.55
C VAL A 575 23.59 -26.27 36.05
N ILE A 576 24.78 -26.16 36.66
CA ILE A 576 24.96 -26.59 38.06
C ILE A 576 24.47 -25.53 39.06
N THR A 577 24.56 -24.22 38.78
CA THR A 577 23.95 -23.13 39.60
C THR A 577 24.14 -21.73 38.97
N GLU A 578 23.18 -20.82 39.15
CA GLU A 578 23.17 -19.43 38.62
C GLU A 578 23.82 -18.38 39.55
N ASP A 579 23.84 -18.59 40.87
CA ASP A 579 24.03 -17.49 41.83
C ASP A 579 25.48 -17.13 42.21
N ASP A 580 26.49 -17.96 41.86
CA ASP A 580 27.90 -17.79 42.32
C ASP A 580 28.95 -17.74 41.17
N MET A 581 28.54 -17.81 39.90
CA MET A 581 29.50 -17.99 38.77
C MET A 581 30.25 -16.70 38.38
N ASN A 582 29.66 -15.53 38.63
CA ASN A 582 30.25 -14.24 38.23
C ASN A 582 31.49 -13.85 39.07
N ASP A 583 31.65 -14.38 40.29
CA ASP A 583 32.74 -13.99 41.19
C ASP A 583 33.98 -14.91 41.12
N THR A 584 33.89 -16.09 40.51
CA THR A 584 34.99 -17.08 40.49
C THR A 584 35.63 -17.30 39.12
N GLY A 585 35.02 -16.78 38.03
CA GLY A 585 35.49 -17.01 36.66
C GLY A 585 35.40 -18.46 36.20
N ILE A 586 34.58 -19.29 36.87
CA ILE A 586 34.37 -20.70 36.55
C ILE A 586 32.90 -20.91 36.16
N TRP A 587 32.70 -21.46 34.96
CA TRP A 587 31.41 -21.78 34.37
C TRP A 587 31.24 -23.30 34.29
N GLU A 588 30.13 -23.84 34.77
CA GLU A 588 29.96 -25.30 34.96
C GLU A 588 28.58 -25.79 34.53
N TYR A 589 28.58 -26.83 33.72
CA TYR A 589 27.38 -27.58 33.35
C TYR A 589 27.66 -29.09 33.49
N THR A 590 26.60 -29.88 33.63
CA THR A 590 26.67 -31.34 33.51
C THR A 590 26.12 -31.80 32.18
N PHE A 591 26.69 -32.87 31.64
CA PHE A 591 26.09 -33.65 30.57
C PHE A 591 26.11 -35.13 30.98
N ASN A 592 24.94 -35.77 31.03
CA ASN A 592 24.77 -37.14 31.57
C ASN A 592 25.33 -37.33 32.98
N GLY A 593 25.20 -36.30 33.83
CA GLY A 593 25.71 -36.32 35.21
C GLY A 593 27.22 -36.13 35.35
N LYS A 594 27.97 -36.03 34.24
CA LYS A 594 29.40 -35.70 34.25
C LYS A 594 29.59 -34.18 34.20
N PRO A 595 30.34 -33.56 35.14
CA PRO A 595 30.58 -32.12 35.13
C PRO A 595 31.63 -31.71 34.08
N TYR A 596 31.43 -30.53 33.50
CA TYR A 596 32.32 -29.86 32.56
C TYR A 596 32.52 -28.42 33.02
N ARG A 597 33.79 -28.03 33.21
CA ARG A 597 34.18 -26.73 33.76
C ARG A 597 34.95 -25.92 32.72
N ILE A 598 34.64 -24.63 32.65
CA ILE A 598 35.28 -23.67 31.75
C ILE A 598 35.77 -22.49 32.60
N THR A 599 37.03 -22.10 32.44
CA THR A 599 37.59 -20.94 33.12
C THR A 599 37.58 -19.75 32.15
N ALA A 600 36.90 -18.67 32.52
CA ALA A 600 36.78 -17.45 31.72
C ALA A 600 36.45 -16.26 32.63
N THR A 601 37.01 -15.10 32.31
CA THR A 601 36.84 -13.84 33.07
C THR A 601 35.45 -13.21 32.93
N GLY A 602 34.63 -13.70 32.00
CA GLY A 602 33.23 -13.30 31.79
C GLY A 602 32.60 -14.02 30.59
N GLU A 603 31.29 -13.86 30.38
CA GLU A 603 30.59 -14.48 29.23
C GLU A 603 31.17 -14.03 27.88
N GLU A 604 31.63 -12.79 27.76
CA GLU A 604 32.24 -12.29 26.52
C GLU A 604 33.46 -13.13 26.09
N GLU A 605 34.27 -13.58 27.05
CA GLU A 605 35.42 -14.44 26.76
C GLU A 605 34.99 -15.86 26.36
N LEU A 606 33.88 -16.39 26.91
CA LEU A 606 33.34 -17.69 26.53
C LEU A 606 32.94 -17.77 25.05
N PHE A 607 32.36 -16.68 24.53
CA PHE A 607 31.88 -16.60 23.15
C PHE A 607 32.97 -16.13 22.18
N ARG A 608 33.79 -15.14 22.55
CA ARG A 608 34.86 -14.61 21.68
C ARG A 608 35.91 -15.66 21.32
N ASN A 609 36.20 -16.59 22.23
CA ASN A 609 37.21 -17.63 22.07
C ASN A 609 36.60 -19.02 21.79
N ASP A 610 35.30 -19.11 21.48
CA ASP A 610 34.57 -20.37 21.25
C ASP A 610 34.75 -21.43 22.37
N LEU A 611 35.04 -21.01 23.60
CA LEU A 611 35.34 -21.90 24.73
C LEU A 611 34.13 -22.74 25.12
N LEU A 612 32.94 -22.12 25.09
CA LEU A 612 31.68 -22.80 25.42
C LEU A 612 31.30 -23.84 24.36
N VAL A 613 31.37 -23.47 23.07
CA VAL A 613 31.11 -24.39 21.95
C VAL A 613 32.10 -25.56 21.96
N SER A 614 33.38 -25.27 22.18
CA SER A 614 34.43 -26.30 22.27
C SER A 614 34.19 -27.27 23.43
N SER A 615 33.79 -26.76 24.60
CA SER A 615 33.43 -27.57 25.76
C SER A 615 32.22 -28.46 25.47
N ILE A 616 31.15 -27.90 24.89
CA ILE A 616 29.94 -28.65 24.50
C ILE A 616 30.31 -29.79 23.54
N ASN A 617 31.14 -29.51 22.52
CA ASN A 617 31.59 -30.52 21.56
C ASN A 617 32.46 -31.60 22.20
N ALA A 618 33.30 -31.25 23.16
CA ALA A 618 34.06 -32.23 23.95
C ALA A 618 33.11 -33.14 24.75
N ALA A 619 32.05 -32.58 25.35
CA ALA A 619 31.05 -33.34 26.09
C ALA A 619 30.26 -34.31 25.20
N LEU A 620 29.81 -33.83 24.03
CA LEU A 620 29.10 -34.63 23.04
C LEU A 620 29.95 -35.79 22.50
N ASN A 621 31.23 -35.52 22.20
CA ASN A 621 32.17 -36.52 21.69
C ASN A 621 32.53 -37.57 22.76
N ALA A 622 32.83 -37.16 23.98
CA ALA A 622 33.17 -38.06 25.08
C ALA A 622 32.04 -39.04 25.45
N ASN A 623 30.80 -38.71 25.11
CA ASN A 623 29.62 -39.53 25.36
C ASN A 623 29.11 -40.27 24.11
N GLY A 624 29.86 -40.24 23.00
CA GLY A 624 29.54 -41.03 21.81
C GLY A 624 28.21 -40.66 21.13
N THR A 625 27.76 -39.40 21.27
CA THR A 625 26.46 -38.97 20.70
C THR A 625 26.44 -38.99 19.17
N GLY A 626 27.60 -38.84 18.53
CA GLY A 626 27.73 -38.72 17.06
C GLY A 626 27.40 -37.32 16.51
N TYR A 627 27.00 -36.37 17.36
CA TYR A 627 26.64 -35.00 16.97
C TYR A 627 27.69 -33.97 17.40
N THR A 628 27.74 -32.85 16.69
CA THR A 628 28.60 -31.70 16.99
C THR A 628 27.82 -30.40 16.79
N LEU A 629 28.05 -29.44 17.68
CA LEU A 629 27.49 -28.09 17.64
C LEU A 629 28.40 -27.21 16.78
N ILE A 630 27.83 -26.60 15.75
CA ILE A 630 28.57 -25.82 14.76
C ILE A 630 28.00 -24.39 14.76
N PRO A 631 28.83 -23.36 15.06
CA PRO A 631 28.42 -21.98 14.90
C PRO A 631 28.25 -21.65 13.42
N LEU A 632 27.15 -20.98 13.07
CA LEU A 632 26.90 -20.45 11.75
C LEU A 632 27.32 -18.97 11.72
N PRO A 633 28.08 -18.54 10.70
CA PRO A 633 28.54 -17.16 10.62
C PRO A 633 27.35 -16.22 10.40
N ASP A 634 27.45 -15.00 10.92
CA ASP A 634 26.33 -14.07 11.10
C ASP A 634 25.66 -13.64 9.78
N ARG A 635 24.35 -13.33 9.83
CA ARG A 635 23.46 -13.13 8.67
C ARG A 635 23.76 -11.91 7.79
N GLN A 636 24.52 -10.95 8.30
CA GLN A 636 24.87 -9.72 7.60
C GLN A 636 26.34 -9.44 7.82
N ASP A 637 26.97 -8.79 6.85
CA ASP A 637 28.40 -8.57 6.78
C ASP A 637 29.05 -8.08 8.08
N ALA A 638 30.32 -8.42 8.21
CA ALA A 638 31.25 -7.78 9.12
C ALA A 638 31.17 -6.26 8.95
N LEU A 639 30.46 -5.55 9.87
CA LEU A 639 30.59 -4.13 10.26
C LEU A 639 29.33 -3.51 10.94
N SER A 640 28.29 -4.26 11.28
CA SER A 640 27.16 -3.71 12.05
C SER A 640 27.40 -3.79 13.56
N THR A 641 27.66 -2.64 14.18
CA THR A 641 27.83 -2.43 15.63
C THR A 641 26.51 -2.42 16.43
N ALA A 642 25.41 -2.98 15.92
CA ALA A 642 24.12 -2.87 16.61
C ALA A 642 23.16 -4.06 16.39
N THR A 643 23.51 -5.22 16.93
CA THR A 643 22.58 -6.05 17.73
C THR A 643 23.43 -6.94 18.63
N TYR A 644 23.82 -6.40 19.80
CA TYR A 644 24.38 -7.23 20.86
C TYR A 644 23.34 -8.31 21.20
N GLY A 645 23.69 -9.58 21.01
CA GLY A 645 23.14 -10.59 21.89
C GLY A 645 22.74 -11.94 21.33
N GLU A 646 22.78 -12.25 20.02
CA GLU A 646 22.36 -13.59 19.52
C GLU A 646 23.36 -14.21 18.53
N GLY A 647 23.70 -15.49 18.74
CA GLY A 647 24.49 -16.34 17.83
C GLY A 647 23.63 -17.45 17.24
N VAL A 648 23.93 -17.86 16.00
CA VAL A 648 23.20 -18.90 15.27
C VAL A 648 24.00 -20.20 15.24
N TYR A 649 23.35 -21.33 15.49
CA TYR A 649 24.00 -22.64 15.61
C TYR A 649 23.21 -23.76 14.93
N ILE A 650 23.93 -24.82 14.54
CA ILE A 650 23.33 -26.08 14.09
C ILE A 650 24.00 -27.27 14.80
N LEU A 651 23.18 -28.16 15.35
CA LEU A 651 23.60 -29.44 15.90
C LEU A 651 23.37 -30.55 14.86
N ALA A 652 24.44 -31.13 14.32
CA ALA A 652 24.40 -32.07 13.20
C ALA A 652 25.40 -33.25 13.39
N PRO A 653 25.29 -34.35 12.63
CA PRO A 653 26.26 -35.44 12.66
C PRO A 653 27.69 -34.94 12.46
N ARG A 654 28.66 -35.56 13.14
CA ARG A 654 30.06 -35.11 13.13
C ARG A 654 30.66 -35.08 11.73
N GLU A 655 30.35 -36.07 10.90
CA GLU A 655 30.78 -36.13 9.50
C GLU A 655 30.26 -34.96 8.63
N ALA A 656 29.20 -34.27 9.06
CA ALA A 656 28.64 -33.13 8.35
C ALA A 656 29.40 -31.82 8.63
N GLU A 657 30.30 -31.77 9.61
CA GLU A 657 30.97 -30.54 10.06
C GLU A 657 31.69 -29.80 8.94
N GLN A 658 32.51 -30.52 8.17
CA GLN A 658 33.25 -29.93 7.05
C GLN A 658 32.33 -29.44 5.94
N MET A 659 31.22 -30.15 5.70
CA MET A 659 30.23 -29.76 4.70
C MET A 659 29.50 -28.48 5.12
N ILE A 660 29.06 -28.40 6.38
CA ILE A 660 28.37 -27.22 6.91
C ILE A 660 29.31 -26.01 6.87
N ARG A 661 30.56 -26.15 7.30
CA ARG A 661 31.57 -25.09 7.21
C ARG A 661 31.82 -24.67 5.77
N PHE A 662 31.93 -25.63 4.84
CA PHE A 662 32.08 -25.33 3.41
C PHE A 662 30.89 -24.54 2.86
N LEU A 663 29.65 -24.94 3.19
CA LEU A 663 28.44 -24.27 2.74
C LEU A 663 28.34 -22.86 3.36
N ALA A 664 28.71 -22.70 4.62
CA ALA A 664 28.67 -21.43 5.33
C ALA A 664 29.74 -20.41 4.87
N LEU A 665 30.88 -20.89 4.37
CA LEU A 665 32.01 -20.05 3.91
C LEU A 665 31.91 -19.60 2.45
N ASN A 666 31.17 -20.31 1.59
CA ASN A 666 31.01 -19.95 0.17
C ASN A 666 29.77 -19.07 -0.06
N ARG A 667 29.71 -17.95 0.68
CA ARG A 667 28.69 -16.90 0.52
C ARG A 667 28.82 -16.27 -0.88
N ARG A 668 27.74 -16.23 -1.64
CA ARG A 668 27.55 -15.19 -2.66
C ARG A 668 26.58 -14.18 -2.10
#